data_AF-A0A7V4LFC2-F1
#
_entry.id   AF-A0A7V4LFC2-F1
#
_cell.length_a   1.000
_cell.length_b   1.000
_cell.length_c   1.000
_cell.angle_alpha   90.00
_cell.angle_beta   90.00
_cell.angle_gamma   90.00
#
_symmetry.space_group_name_H-M   'P 1'
#
loop_
_entity.id
_entity.type
_entity.pdbx_description
1 polymer ?
#
loop_
_entity_poly.entity_id
_entity_poly.type
_entity_poly.pdbx_seq_one_letter_code
_entity_poly.pdbx_strand_id
1 'polypeptide(L)'
;MFDALSVPEGAVRVPFVPAICPTCQRRFEEPASDGRCPEDGTPLIQVCDSTPPPPDSPAAPASGSAPSAPPPSSSSSPPSSSSSSSSSSSSSAFLAPSSASLVMAPVDSPEAGRAQAEAAFAAGDFEGALKGFRAVLFQFDRRLAPGERADLYVRMGRIKVAQGDPRLARNLYEKALGLDAEHRGALEGLVELAAATRDHALRVSTLRRLAGILAGPERVRCLLEAGDTALGALHDVPQACLFYQEALAVDPADRAAQLKLLQACRDAGLWPEAVAACEGLLAHETDRQKRATWQFFLATTYRDRLRDEPRAVEAFERVLDEDPEDEESLAALERIHTAARDWTALERTWLRALERLSGPGREARREALLVKLGELARGPLDDLPKAADYYAGALELAPENLARRDLLARLYAAIPDRWRDAVREHQRLLRSDPKRIDSYHAMRAVLRDAGKADETWCVCAALVQLDRADPTERQFYELYRPKGSLAATGALDADAWREELYHPEEDRDLSQLLAATASAAVRTWARTARAVGLRGKDRQDLATSPLALAKALRAAGAALGVALPELYVVPNQPGGLIIAGTEPAASVAGQDFLAGLNPVELRFVAGRHLAAYRREHVVAYLLAAAAAAEGRAFGPLLAAWVEAALAVGASGGVEPGAPEVRSLAKRIQAVLQPLELELLREAARRIAGPGAGRLAAWLRAVDLTGDRAGLLLCGDLPTAVRMLARMPAFAPGLSDARRADELLVFGASDAFFRLRRGLGLALPEE
;
A
#
# COMPACT_ATOMS: atom_id res chain seq x y z
N MET A 1 30.07 -21.10 -57.78
CA MET A 1 29.82 -20.36 -59.04
C MET A 1 28.36 -20.61 -59.44
N PHE A 2 27.80 -19.86 -60.39
CA PHE A 2 26.36 -19.65 -60.50
C PHE A 2 25.52 -20.85 -61.02
N ASP A 3 24.19 -20.62 -60.96
CA ASP A 3 23.07 -21.28 -61.66
C ASP A 3 22.41 -22.53 -61.03
N ALA A 4 21.07 -22.67 -61.04
CA ALA A 4 19.98 -21.70 -61.31
C ALA A 4 18.59 -22.29 -60.92
N LEU A 5 17.54 -21.47 -61.14
CA LEU A 5 16.11 -21.82 -61.37
C LEU A 5 15.12 -21.93 -60.19
N SER A 6 13.86 -21.61 -60.54
CA SER A 6 12.59 -22.02 -59.92
C SER A 6 12.07 -21.28 -58.67
N VAL A 7 11.36 -20.17 -58.91
CA VAL A 7 10.24 -19.72 -58.04
C VAL A 7 8.93 -20.24 -58.63
N PRO A 8 8.08 -20.93 -57.85
CA PRO A 8 6.66 -21.10 -58.15
C PRO A 8 5.79 -20.18 -57.26
N GLU A 9 4.96 -19.34 -57.86
CA GLU A 9 3.86 -18.69 -57.16
C GLU A 9 2.75 -19.71 -56.86
N GLY A 10 2.02 -19.55 -55.74
CA GLY A 10 0.82 -20.35 -55.47
C GLY A 10 0.70 -21.00 -54.09
N ALA A 11 0.98 -20.26 -53.02
CA ALA A 11 0.59 -20.65 -51.66
C ALA A 11 -0.43 -19.66 -51.09
N VAL A 12 -1.64 -20.13 -50.76
CA VAL A 12 -2.66 -19.31 -50.09
C VAL A 12 -2.15 -18.96 -48.69
N ARG A 13 -2.01 -17.67 -48.39
CA ARG A 13 -1.72 -17.20 -47.02
C ARG A 13 -2.94 -17.50 -46.13
N VAL A 14 -2.90 -18.63 -45.44
CA VAL A 14 -3.72 -18.86 -44.24
C VAL A 14 -3.34 -17.78 -43.22
N PRO A 15 -4.29 -17.09 -42.57
CA PRO A 15 -3.94 -16.11 -41.54
C PRO A 15 -3.21 -16.81 -40.39
N PHE A 16 -2.03 -16.31 -40.04
CA PHE A 16 -1.27 -16.83 -38.90
C PHE A 16 -2.04 -16.56 -37.60
N VAL A 17 -2.28 -17.61 -36.82
CA VAL A 17 -2.87 -17.52 -35.49
C VAL A 17 -1.74 -17.19 -34.51
N PRO A 18 -1.80 -16.08 -33.76
CA PRO A 18 -0.72 -15.67 -32.88
C PRO A 18 -0.51 -16.71 -31.77
N ALA A 19 0.75 -17.02 -31.51
CA ALA A 19 1.14 -18.06 -30.56
C ALA A 19 2.02 -17.48 -29.43
N ILE A 20 2.10 -18.18 -28.30
CA ILE A 20 2.92 -17.79 -27.15
C ILE A 20 3.87 -18.93 -26.77
N CYS A 21 5.11 -18.59 -26.41
CA CYS A 21 6.01 -19.54 -25.78
C CYS A 21 5.63 -19.71 -24.30
N PRO A 22 5.36 -20.93 -23.80
CA PRO A 22 5.02 -21.12 -22.38
C PRO A 22 6.21 -20.85 -21.44
N THR A 23 7.44 -20.92 -21.95
CA THR A 23 8.68 -20.79 -21.17
C THR A 23 9.16 -19.35 -21.05
N CYS A 24 9.27 -18.61 -22.16
CA CYS A 24 9.71 -17.22 -22.17
C CYS A 24 8.57 -16.17 -22.22
N GLN A 25 7.31 -16.63 -22.28
CA GLN A 25 6.07 -15.82 -22.34
C GLN A 25 5.97 -14.80 -23.49
N ARG A 26 6.91 -14.77 -24.44
CA ARG A 26 6.79 -13.93 -25.63
C ARG A 26 5.69 -14.45 -26.56
N ARG A 27 4.88 -13.51 -27.07
CA ARG A 27 3.89 -13.73 -28.13
C ARG A 27 4.56 -13.51 -29.49
N PHE A 28 4.28 -14.39 -30.45
CA PHE A 28 4.76 -14.37 -31.82
C PHE A 28 3.55 -14.23 -32.76
N GLU A 29 3.55 -13.18 -33.58
CA GLU A 29 2.47 -12.91 -34.55
C GLU A 29 2.64 -13.77 -35.81
N GLU A 30 3.88 -13.87 -36.32
CA GLU A 30 4.28 -14.89 -37.28
C GLU A 30 5.25 -15.88 -36.58
N PRO A 31 4.78 -17.07 -36.13
CA PRO A 31 5.65 -18.08 -35.54
C PRO A 31 6.59 -18.72 -36.58
N ALA A 32 7.73 -19.24 -36.13
CA ALA A 32 8.66 -19.98 -36.99
C ALA A 32 7.99 -21.19 -37.66
N SER A 33 8.45 -21.57 -38.85
CA SER A 33 7.80 -22.61 -39.69
C SER A 33 7.85 -24.03 -39.13
N ASP A 34 8.63 -24.27 -38.07
CA ASP A 34 8.68 -25.51 -37.29
C ASP A 34 7.77 -25.49 -36.04
N GLY A 35 7.09 -24.37 -35.78
CA GLY A 35 6.20 -24.17 -34.64
C GLY A 35 6.91 -24.00 -33.29
N ARG A 36 8.20 -23.67 -33.26
CA ARG A 36 8.99 -23.56 -32.03
C ARG A 36 9.48 -22.14 -31.74
N CYS A 37 9.78 -21.87 -30.47
CA CYS A 37 10.42 -20.65 -30.04
C CYS A 37 11.90 -20.64 -30.50
N PRO A 38 12.38 -19.61 -31.20
CA PRO A 38 13.76 -19.58 -31.71
C PRO A 38 14.83 -19.39 -30.62
N GLU A 39 14.44 -19.05 -29.38
CA GLU A 39 15.38 -18.84 -28.27
C GLU A 39 15.61 -20.10 -27.41
N ASP A 40 14.60 -20.98 -27.26
CA ASP A 40 14.67 -22.17 -26.38
C ASP A 40 14.20 -23.49 -27.04
N GLY A 41 13.69 -23.44 -28.27
CA GLY A 41 13.22 -24.61 -29.02
C GLY A 41 11.91 -25.23 -28.51
N THR A 42 11.22 -24.64 -27.54
CA THR A 42 9.93 -25.15 -27.02
C THR A 42 8.81 -24.94 -28.04
N PRO A 43 7.83 -25.86 -28.14
CA PRO A 43 6.69 -25.70 -29.04
C PRO A 43 5.79 -24.55 -28.59
N LEU A 44 5.38 -23.70 -29.54
CA LEU A 44 4.53 -22.54 -29.31
C LEU A 44 3.06 -22.95 -29.18
N ILE A 45 2.32 -22.29 -28.28
CA ILE A 45 0.91 -22.55 -28.02
C ILE A 45 0.07 -21.48 -28.71
N GLN A 46 -0.87 -21.86 -29.59
CA GLN A 46 -1.77 -20.91 -30.24
C GLN A 46 -2.74 -20.26 -29.22
N VAL A 47 -2.98 -18.97 -29.36
CA VAL A 47 -3.83 -18.19 -28.45
C VAL A 47 -5.11 -17.77 -29.17
N CYS A 48 -6.27 -18.21 -28.66
CA CYS A 48 -7.58 -17.74 -29.12
C CYS A 48 -7.97 -16.43 -28.40
N ASP A 49 -8.64 -15.51 -29.11
CA ASP A 49 -8.94 -14.13 -28.67
C ASP A 49 -9.99 -13.98 -27.55
N SER A 50 -10.20 -15.01 -26.72
CA SER A 50 -11.19 -15.04 -25.64
C SER A 50 -10.60 -15.10 -24.23
N THR A 51 -9.29 -14.82 -24.08
CA THR A 51 -8.61 -14.73 -22.76
C THR A 51 -8.30 -13.28 -22.42
N PRO A 52 -8.81 -12.70 -21.31
CA PRO A 52 -8.51 -11.32 -20.92
C PRO A 52 -7.09 -11.18 -20.31
N PRO A 53 -6.42 -10.03 -20.49
CA PRO A 53 -5.12 -9.78 -19.88
C PRO A 53 -5.21 -9.47 -18.38
N PRO A 54 -4.16 -9.74 -17.59
CA PRO A 54 -4.03 -9.27 -16.21
C PRO A 54 -3.76 -7.75 -16.14
N PRO A 55 -3.97 -7.10 -14.98
CA PRO A 55 -3.96 -5.64 -14.86
C PRO A 55 -2.57 -5.02 -14.62
N ASP A 56 -2.59 -3.68 -14.71
CA ASP A 56 -1.63 -2.66 -14.23
C ASP A 56 -0.40 -2.30 -15.10
N SER A 57 -0.01 -1.02 -14.93
CA SER A 57 0.79 -0.21 -15.87
C SER A 57 2.12 0.27 -15.22
N PRO A 58 2.94 1.09 -15.93
CA PRO A 58 2.75 2.55 -15.89
C PRO A 58 2.95 3.24 -17.26
N ALA A 59 2.70 4.55 -17.33
CA ALA A 59 2.65 5.32 -18.58
C ALA A 59 3.42 6.66 -18.52
N ALA A 60 4.02 7.08 -19.65
CA ALA A 60 4.38 8.46 -20.02
C ALA A 60 5.11 8.48 -21.40
N PRO A 61 5.22 9.61 -22.12
CA PRO A 61 4.42 10.85 -22.09
C PRO A 61 3.73 11.13 -23.47
N ALA A 62 3.13 12.31 -23.66
CA ALA A 62 2.30 12.63 -24.83
C ALA A 62 2.92 13.63 -25.83
N SER A 63 2.57 13.47 -27.11
CA SER A 63 2.65 14.45 -28.20
C SER A 63 1.58 14.09 -29.26
N GLY A 64 0.88 14.99 -29.95
CA GLY A 64 0.97 16.45 -29.95
C GLY A 64 0.89 17.02 -31.38
N SER A 65 -0.32 17.18 -31.94
CA SER A 65 -0.62 17.92 -33.20
C SER A 65 -2.13 18.07 -33.42
N ALA A 66 -2.55 18.98 -34.31
CA ALA A 66 -3.95 19.36 -34.63
C ALA A 66 -4.15 19.33 -36.18
N PRO A 67 -5.08 20.06 -36.83
CA PRO A 67 -6.43 20.54 -36.47
C PRO A 67 -7.51 20.12 -37.51
N SER A 68 -8.78 20.52 -37.36
CA SER A 68 -9.82 20.52 -38.41
C SER A 68 -10.95 21.52 -38.12
N ALA A 69 -11.72 21.95 -39.14
CA ALA A 69 -12.58 23.14 -39.14
C ALA A 69 -14.03 22.86 -39.69
N PRO A 70 -14.97 23.85 -39.73
CA PRO A 70 -16.45 23.65 -39.66
C PRO A 70 -17.15 23.82 -41.05
N PRO A 71 -18.49 24.06 -41.21
CA PRO A 71 -19.64 24.12 -40.27
C PRO A 71 -20.69 23.00 -40.58
N PRO A 72 -22.02 23.15 -40.87
CA PRO A 72 -22.90 24.31 -41.18
C PRO A 72 -23.84 24.73 -40.01
N SER A 73 -25.08 25.17 -40.30
CA SER A 73 -26.08 25.75 -39.36
C SER A 73 -27.53 25.50 -39.82
N SER A 74 -28.52 25.47 -38.91
CA SER A 74 -29.92 25.91 -39.18
C SER A 74 -30.81 26.00 -37.92
N SER A 75 -32.01 26.59 -38.07
CA SER A 75 -32.91 27.12 -37.04
C SER A 75 -34.21 26.31 -36.82
N SER A 76 -34.90 26.48 -35.67
CA SER A 76 -36.39 26.58 -35.61
C SER A 76 -36.96 26.96 -34.22
N SER A 77 -38.19 27.49 -34.23
CA SER A 77 -39.09 27.87 -33.11
C SER A 77 -40.55 27.52 -33.52
N PRO A 78 -41.66 27.77 -32.76
CA PRO A 78 -41.82 28.28 -31.39
C PRO A 78 -42.31 27.19 -30.38
N PRO A 79 -43.59 26.94 -29.99
CA PRO A 79 -44.91 27.54 -30.31
C PRO A 79 -45.44 28.48 -29.19
N SER A 80 -46.76 28.49 -28.87
CA SER A 80 -47.42 29.55 -28.09
C SER A 80 -48.79 29.16 -27.45
N SER A 81 -49.50 30.17 -26.89
CA SER A 81 -50.79 30.14 -26.14
C SER A 81 -50.66 29.72 -24.66
N SER A 82 -51.46 30.16 -23.69
CA SER A 82 -52.64 31.11 -23.64
C SER A 82 -52.85 31.58 -22.18
N SER A 83 -53.79 32.46 -21.78
CA SER A 83 -54.23 33.81 -22.22
C SER A 83 -55.55 34.18 -21.49
N SER A 84 -55.59 35.23 -20.67
CA SER A 84 -56.78 36.03 -20.21
C SER A 84 -56.41 36.84 -18.95
N SER A 85 -57.03 37.97 -18.60
CA SER A 85 -57.76 39.05 -19.31
C SER A 85 -57.73 40.28 -18.35
N SER A 86 -58.02 41.55 -18.70
CA SER A 86 -58.93 42.13 -19.71
C SER A 86 -58.60 43.62 -20.01
N SER A 87 -59.33 44.20 -21.00
CA SER A 87 -59.70 45.63 -21.21
C SER A 87 -59.12 46.76 -20.34
N SER A 88 -58.84 47.99 -20.82
CA SER A 88 -58.96 48.68 -22.13
C SER A 88 -58.37 50.12 -21.98
N SER A 89 -58.18 51.01 -22.96
CA SER A 89 -58.73 51.15 -24.33
C SER A 89 -57.82 51.95 -25.29
N SER A 90 -57.60 51.40 -26.49
CA SER A 90 -57.45 52.08 -27.80
C SER A 90 -56.98 53.55 -27.93
N SER A 91 -55.77 53.67 -28.50
CA SER A 91 -55.53 54.30 -29.82
C SER A 91 -55.44 55.83 -30.03
N SER A 92 -54.69 56.14 -31.09
CA SER A 92 -54.55 57.41 -31.84
C SER A 92 -53.31 58.24 -31.53
N ALA A 93 -52.55 58.54 -32.59
CA ALA A 93 -51.43 59.47 -32.55
C ALA A 93 -51.89 60.91 -32.34
N PHE A 94 -50.99 61.79 -31.88
CA PHE A 94 -50.61 62.99 -32.64
C PHE A 94 -49.42 63.74 -32.00
N LEU A 95 -48.74 64.53 -32.84
CA LEU A 95 -47.88 65.68 -32.52
C LEU A 95 -46.57 65.42 -31.73
N ALA A 96 -45.47 65.87 -32.32
CA ALA A 96 -44.25 66.17 -31.57
C ALA A 96 -44.47 67.41 -30.69
N PRO A 97 -43.87 67.49 -29.49
CA PRO A 97 -43.81 68.76 -28.76
C PRO A 97 -42.95 69.74 -29.55
N SER A 98 -43.52 70.90 -29.86
CA SER A 98 -42.77 72.05 -30.36
C SER A 98 -41.69 72.45 -29.35
N SER A 99 -40.68 73.19 -29.81
CA SER A 99 -39.66 73.82 -28.97
C SER A 99 -40.27 74.92 -28.08
N ALA A 100 -41.02 74.51 -27.07
CA ALA A 100 -41.52 75.37 -26.03
C ALA A 100 -40.33 75.87 -25.21
N SER A 101 -39.97 77.14 -25.37
CA SER A 101 -39.07 77.81 -24.45
C SER A 101 -39.65 77.70 -23.04
N LEU A 102 -39.01 76.89 -22.19
CA LEU A 102 -39.27 76.87 -20.76
C LEU A 102 -38.83 78.21 -20.18
N VAL A 103 -39.73 79.20 -20.27
CA VAL A 103 -39.69 80.39 -19.42
C VAL A 103 -39.66 79.86 -18.00
N MET A 104 -38.55 80.07 -17.30
CA MET A 104 -38.39 79.53 -15.95
C MET A 104 -39.47 80.12 -15.06
N ALA A 105 -40.32 79.23 -14.51
CA ALA A 105 -41.13 79.59 -13.35
C ALA A 105 -40.20 80.12 -12.25
N PRO A 106 -40.66 81.09 -11.43
CA PRO A 106 -39.88 81.52 -10.28
C PRO A 106 -39.56 80.32 -9.39
N VAL A 107 -38.30 80.20 -9.00
CA VAL A 107 -37.83 79.11 -8.13
C VAL A 107 -38.20 79.49 -6.70
N ASP A 108 -39.40 79.09 -6.27
CA ASP A 108 -39.94 79.45 -4.95
C ASP A 108 -39.18 78.80 -3.78
N SER A 109 -38.49 77.68 -4.01
CA SER A 109 -37.62 77.01 -3.03
C SER A 109 -36.33 76.47 -3.66
N PRO A 110 -35.21 76.39 -2.92
CA PRO A 110 -33.95 75.85 -3.46
C PRO A 110 -34.06 74.36 -3.83
N GLU A 111 -34.96 73.62 -3.19
CA GLU A 111 -35.27 72.21 -3.49
C GLU A 111 -35.98 72.06 -4.84
N ALA A 112 -36.99 72.89 -5.12
CA ALA A 112 -37.70 72.87 -6.40
C ALA A 112 -36.76 73.21 -7.57
N GLY A 113 -35.87 74.20 -7.38
CA GLY A 113 -34.85 74.55 -8.37
C GLY A 113 -33.78 73.48 -8.56
N ARG A 114 -33.36 72.79 -7.49
CA ARG A 114 -32.48 71.61 -7.57
C ARG A 114 -33.12 70.51 -8.41
N ALA A 115 -34.36 70.13 -8.09
CA ALA A 115 -35.09 69.09 -8.80
C ALA A 115 -35.33 69.43 -10.29
N GLN A 116 -35.65 70.69 -10.61
CA GLN A 116 -35.80 71.15 -12.00
C GLN A 116 -34.48 71.05 -12.78
N ALA A 117 -33.35 71.40 -12.16
CA ALA A 117 -32.04 71.31 -12.79
C ALA A 117 -31.52 69.86 -12.90
N GLU A 118 -31.88 68.97 -11.96
CA GLU A 118 -31.66 67.53 -12.07
C GLU A 118 -32.47 66.90 -13.21
N ALA A 119 -33.75 67.28 -13.36
CA ALA A 119 -34.59 66.82 -14.46
C ALA A 119 -34.05 67.27 -15.83
N ALA A 120 -33.56 68.51 -15.95
CA ALA A 120 -32.88 68.99 -17.15
C ALA A 120 -31.60 68.18 -17.45
N PHE A 121 -30.80 67.85 -16.43
CA PHE A 121 -29.60 67.01 -16.57
C PHE A 121 -29.96 65.59 -17.05
N ALA A 122 -30.98 64.97 -16.46
CA ALA A 122 -31.46 63.64 -16.86
C ALA A 122 -32.04 63.62 -18.29
N ALA A 123 -32.60 64.74 -18.76
CA ALA A 123 -33.06 64.92 -20.14
C ALA A 123 -31.92 65.23 -21.14
N GLY A 124 -30.67 65.35 -20.68
CA GLY A 124 -29.51 65.70 -21.53
C GLY A 124 -29.35 67.19 -21.83
N ASP A 125 -30.21 68.06 -21.28
CA ASP A 125 -30.03 69.53 -21.38
C ASP A 125 -28.99 70.02 -20.36
N PHE A 126 -27.72 69.77 -20.70
CA PHE A 126 -26.58 70.20 -19.91
C PHE A 126 -26.48 71.73 -19.76
N GLU A 127 -27.03 72.52 -20.69
CA GLU A 127 -27.05 73.98 -20.57
C GLU A 127 -28.14 74.48 -19.63
N GLY A 128 -29.37 73.99 -19.77
CA GLY A 128 -30.48 74.28 -18.87
C GLY A 128 -30.16 73.86 -17.43
N ALA A 129 -29.58 72.66 -17.25
CA ALA A 129 -29.12 72.19 -15.94
C ALA A 129 -28.07 73.12 -15.31
N LEU A 130 -27.05 73.54 -16.07
CA LEU A 130 -26.04 74.50 -15.59
C LEU A 130 -26.62 75.88 -15.28
N LYS A 131 -27.60 76.36 -16.07
CA LYS A 131 -28.30 77.62 -15.82
C LYS A 131 -29.16 77.51 -14.55
N GLY A 132 -29.88 76.41 -14.37
CA GLY A 132 -30.69 76.12 -13.19
C GLY A 132 -29.87 76.05 -11.89
N PHE A 133 -28.82 75.22 -11.83
CA PHE A 133 -27.97 75.15 -10.63
C PHE A 133 -27.27 76.48 -10.32
N ARG A 134 -26.87 77.27 -11.32
CA ARG A 134 -26.34 78.63 -11.12
C ARG A 134 -27.40 79.59 -10.58
N ALA A 135 -28.64 79.52 -11.07
CA ALA A 135 -29.74 80.36 -10.59
C ALA A 135 -30.06 80.07 -9.12
N VAL A 136 -30.17 78.79 -8.75
CA VAL A 136 -30.35 78.36 -7.34
C VAL A 136 -29.20 78.86 -6.47
N LEU A 137 -27.95 78.64 -6.90
CA LEU A 137 -26.78 79.08 -6.14
C LEU A 137 -26.77 80.62 -5.95
N PHE A 138 -27.10 81.40 -6.98
CA PHE A 138 -27.09 82.87 -6.89
C PHE A 138 -28.26 83.43 -6.08
N GLN A 139 -29.47 82.91 -6.26
CA GLN A 139 -30.68 83.39 -5.56
C GLN A 139 -30.69 83.02 -4.08
N PHE A 140 -30.07 81.89 -3.70
CA PHE A 140 -30.13 81.33 -2.35
C PHE A 140 -28.77 81.29 -1.63
N ASP A 141 -27.67 81.84 -2.17
CA ASP A 141 -26.31 81.78 -1.59
C ASP A 141 -26.25 82.06 -0.07
N ARG A 142 -26.92 83.11 0.39
CA ARG A 142 -26.95 83.51 1.82
C ARG A 142 -27.89 82.68 2.71
N ARG A 143 -28.66 81.77 2.12
CA ARG A 143 -29.61 80.86 2.81
C ARG A 143 -29.14 79.41 2.82
N LEU A 144 -28.27 79.03 1.88
CA LEU A 144 -27.71 77.69 1.75
C LEU A 144 -26.52 77.48 2.70
N ALA A 145 -26.44 76.30 3.33
CA ALA A 145 -25.27 75.92 4.12
C ALA A 145 -23.98 75.81 3.25
N PRO A 146 -22.77 75.79 3.84
CA PRO A 146 -21.53 75.57 3.09
C PRO A 146 -21.53 74.28 2.27
N GLY A 147 -21.89 73.14 2.89
CA GLY A 147 -22.02 71.84 2.21
C GLY A 147 -23.10 71.85 1.11
N GLU A 148 -24.25 72.48 1.38
CA GLU A 148 -25.33 72.64 0.39
C GLU A 148 -24.94 73.43 -0.87
N ARG A 149 -23.95 74.32 -0.76
CA ARG A 149 -23.35 75.05 -1.89
C ARG A 149 -22.26 74.21 -2.56
N ALA A 150 -21.50 73.41 -1.79
CA ALA A 150 -20.59 72.41 -2.33
C ALA A 150 -21.34 71.37 -3.19
N ASP A 151 -22.51 70.89 -2.76
CA ASP A 151 -23.40 70.01 -3.56
C ASP A 151 -23.75 70.59 -4.93
N LEU A 152 -24.11 71.89 -4.98
CA LEU A 152 -24.43 72.59 -6.23
C LEU A 152 -23.20 72.68 -7.14
N TYR A 153 -22.02 72.96 -6.58
CA TYR A 153 -20.75 72.93 -7.33
C TYR A 153 -20.38 71.52 -7.82
N VAL A 154 -20.65 70.45 -7.04
CA VAL A 154 -20.47 69.05 -7.47
C VAL A 154 -21.37 68.70 -8.63
N ARG A 155 -22.66 69.04 -8.56
CA ARG A 155 -23.65 68.82 -9.64
C ARG A 155 -23.23 69.54 -10.92
N MET A 156 -22.81 70.80 -10.81
CA MET A 156 -22.24 71.57 -11.93
C MET A 156 -20.93 70.96 -12.46
N GLY A 157 -20.09 70.41 -11.58
CA GLY A 157 -18.86 69.68 -11.94
C GLY A 157 -19.16 68.44 -12.77
N ARG A 158 -20.09 67.60 -12.33
CA ARG A 158 -20.55 66.40 -13.06
C ARG A 158 -21.09 66.74 -14.45
N ILE A 159 -21.87 67.81 -14.59
CA ILE A 159 -22.30 68.29 -15.92
C ILE A 159 -21.09 68.69 -16.79
N LYS A 160 -20.08 69.35 -16.22
CA LYS A 160 -18.87 69.72 -16.97
C LYS A 160 -17.97 68.53 -17.32
N VAL A 161 -18.01 67.43 -16.56
CA VAL A 161 -17.43 66.14 -17.00
C VAL A 161 -18.20 65.60 -18.22
N ALA A 162 -19.53 65.56 -18.15
CA ALA A 162 -20.38 65.08 -19.25
C ALA A 162 -20.26 65.91 -20.54
N GLN A 163 -20.01 67.22 -20.42
CA GLN A 163 -19.73 68.13 -21.54
C GLN A 163 -18.29 68.04 -22.10
N GLY A 164 -17.40 67.22 -21.51
CA GLY A 164 -16.02 67.09 -21.97
C GLY A 164 -15.10 68.25 -21.59
N ASP A 165 -15.43 69.00 -20.53
CA ASP A 165 -14.69 70.17 -20.03
C ASP A 165 -13.92 69.86 -18.71
N PRO A 166 -12.88 68.98 -18.72
CA PRO A 166 -12.24 68.50 -17.49
C PRO A 166 -11.61 69.62 -16.66
N ARG A 167 -11.08 70.68 -17.31
CA ARG A 167 -10.50 71.85 -16.62
C ARG A 167 -11.54 72.64 -15.84
N LEU A 168 -12.76 72.79 -16.38
CA LEU A 168 -13.84 73.49 -15.68
C LEU A 168 -14.49 72.62 -14.61
N ALA A 169 -14.61 71.31 -14.84
CA ALA A 169 -15.05 70.36 -13.82
C ALA A 169 -14.11 70.38 -12.60
N ARG A 170 -12.79 70.31 -12.81
CA ARG A 170 -11.77 70.42 -11.75
C ARG A 170 -11.94 71.72 -10.94
N ASN A 171 -12.02 72.86 -11.61
CA ASN A 171 -12.22 74.17 -10.95
C ASN A 171 -13.55 74.28 -10.18
N LEU A 172 -14.57 73.48 -10.51
CA LEU A 172 -15.84 73.45 -9.79
C LEU A 172 -15.76 72.55 -8.55
N TYR A 173 -15.13 71.38 -8.65
CA TYR A 173 -14.88 70.52 -7.50
C TYR A 173 -13.88 71.13 -6.50
N GLU A 174 -12.82 71.79 -6.98
CA GLU A 174 -11.88 72.52 -6.11
C GLU A 174 -12.58 73.71 -5.39
N LYS A 175 -13.60 74.32 -6.00
CA LYS A 175 -14.46 75.32 -5.33
C LYS A 175 -15.40 74.71 -4.29
N ALA A 176 -15.96 73.52 -4.55
CA ALA A 176 -16.71 72.78 -3.55
C ALA A 176 -15.83 72.47 -2.32
N LEU A 177 -14.60 71.99 -2.56
CA LEU A 177 -13.62 71.70 -1.51
C LEU A 177 -13.04 72.94 -0.80
N GLY A 178 -13.19 74.13 -1.39
CA GLY A 178 -12.90 75.41 -0.75
C GLY A 178 -14.03 75.93 0.17
N LEU A 179 -15.22 75.32 0.12
CA LEU A 179 -16.34 75.59 1.03
C LEU A 179 -16.51 74.51 2.10
N ASP A 180 -16.18 73.27 1.76
CA ASP A 180 -16.25 72.08 2.61
C ASP A 180 -15.09 71.14 2.25
N ALA A 181 -14.03 71.14 3.04
CA ALA A 181 -12.79 70.42 2.73
C ALA A 181 -12.92 68.88 2.76
N GLU A 182 -13.99 68.38 3.38
CA GLU A 182 -14.32 66.96 3.58
C GLU A 182 -15.50 66.51 2.71
N HIS A 183 -15.91 67.34 1.73
CA HIS A 183 -17.08 67.09 0.90
C HIS A 183 -16.94 65.85 0.00
N ARG A 184 -17.48 64.71 0.47
CA ARG A 184 -17.42 63.39 -0.19
C ARG A 184 -17.70 63.43 -1.69
N GLY A 185 -18.81 64.07 -2.11
CA GLY A 185 -19.22 64.12 -3.51
C GLY A 185 -18.25 64.87 -4.44
N ALA A 186 -17.44 65.80 -3.91
CA ALA A 186 -16.41 66.50 -4.67
C ALA A 186 -15.11 65.69 -4.75
N LEU A 187 -14.78 64.92 -3.71
CA LEU A 187 -13.65 64.00 -3.74
C LEU A 187 -13.93 62.84 -4.70
N GLU A 188 -15.10 62.21 -4.64
CA GLU A 188 -15.55 61.18 -5.58
C GLU A 188 -15.51 61.70 -7.04
N GLY A 189 -16.12 62.87 -7.29
CA GLY A 189 -16.12 63.49 -8.62
C GLY A 189 -14.72 63.88 -9.14
N LEU A 190 -13.76 64.17 -8.25
CA LEU A 190 -12.35 64.38 -8.61
C LEU A 190 -11.61 63.07 -8.89
N VAL A 191 -11.93 61.96 -8.21
CA VAL A 191 -11.37 60.63 -8.52
C VAL A 191 -11.83 60.17 -9.90
N GLU A 192 -13.13 60.30 -10.21
CA GLU A 192 -13.69 60.02 -11.55
C GLU A 192 -13.00 60.86 -12.63
N LEU A 193 -12.87 62.18 -12.39
CA LEU A 193 -12.23 63.11 -13.32
C LEU A 193 -10.73 62.80 -13.51
N ALA A 194 -10.01 62.49 -12.45
CA ALA A 194 -8.60 62.13 -12.50
C ALA A 194 -8.38 60.80 -13.25
N ALA A 195 -9.29 59.82 -13.09
CA ALA A 195 -9.29 58.60 -13.87
C ALA A 195 -9.55 58.86 -15.36
N ALA A 196 -10.54 59.69 -15.69
CA ALA A 196 -10.87 60.05 -17.08
C ALA A 196 -9.75 60.84 -17.78
N THR A 197 -9.03 61.69 -17.05
CA THR A 197 -7.89 62.48 -17.58
C THR A 197 -6.54 61.78 -17.49
N ARG A 198 -6.46 60.60 -16.86
CA ARG A 198 -5.21 59.90 -16.51
C ARG A 198 -4.24 60.73 -15.65
N ASP A 199 -4.77 61.64 -14.83
CA ASP A 199 -3.98 62.38 -13.82
C ASP A 199 -3.81 61.49 -12.58
N HIS A 200 -2.89 60.53 -12.66
CA HIS A 200 -2.67 59.52 -11.62
C HIS A 200 -2.21 60.12 -10.29
N ALA A 201 -1.47 61.24 -10.31
CA ALA A 201 -1.06 61.95 -9.11
C ALA A 201 -2.23 62.68 -8.42
N LEU A 202 -3.13 63.31 -9.18
CA LEU A 202 -4.38 63.84 -8.64
C LEU A 202 -5.29 62.72 -8.12
N ARG A 203 -5.35 61.57 -8.79
CA ARG A 203 -6.17 60.43 -8.35
C ARG A 203 -5.69 59.92 -6.99
N VAL A 204 -4.39 59.64 -6.83
CA VAL A 204 -3.80 59.13 -5.58
C VAL A 204 -3.97 60.13 -4.42
N SER A 205 -3.68 61.42 -4.66
CA SER A 205 -3.81 62.44 -3.62
C SER A 205 -5.28 62.72 -3.21
N THR A 206 -6.22 62.65 -4.16
CA THR A 206 -7.67 62.74 -3.87
C THR A 206 -8.17 61.49 -3.14
N LEU A 207 -7.74 60.28 -3.55
CA LEU A 207 -8.11 59.03 -2.88
C LEU A 207 -7.62 58.99 -1.42
N ARG A 208 -6.42 59.50 -1.11
CA ARG A 208 -5.95 59.63 0.29
C ARG A 208 -6.83 60.57 1.11
N ARG A 209 -7.32 61.68 0.53
CA ARG A 209 -8.29 62.57 1.20
C ARG A 209 -9.64 61.89 1.41
N LEU A 210 -10.13 61.16 0.42
CA LEU A 210 -11.38 60.40 0.50
C LEU A 210 -11.29 59.29 1.56
N ALA A 211 -10.17 58.56 1.62
CA ALA A 211 -9.91 57.57 2.67
C ALA A 211 -9.84 58.18 4.09
N GLY A 212 -9.51 59.48 4.22
CA GLY A 212 -9.50 60.19 5.51
C GLY A 212 -10.89 60.43 6.09
N ILE A 213 -11.92 60.59 5.25
CA ILE A 213 -13.31 60.86 5.68
C ILE A 213 -14.19 59.61 5.74
N LEU A 214 -13.72 58.48 5.20
CA LEU A 214 -14.43 57.21 5.17
C LEU A 214 -14.08 56.30 6.35
N ALA A 215 -14.96 55.35 6.65
CA ALA A 215 -14.76 54.34 7.70
C ALA A 215 -15.00 52.92 7.17
N GLY A 216 -14.44 51.92 7.86
CA GLY A 216 -14.63 50.50 7.57
C GLY A 216 -14.33 50.13 6.10
N PRO A 217 -15.18 49.29 5.46
CA PRO A 217 -14.86 48.71 4.15
C PRO A 217 -14.81 49.73 3.00
N GLU A 218 -15.48 50.88 3.10
CA GLU A 218 -15.36 51.93 2.08
C GLU A 218 -13.98 52.58 2.10
N ARG A 219 -13.41 52.80 3.29
CA ARG A 219 -12.03 53.29 3.45
C ARG A 219 -11.01 52.28 2.93
N VAL A 220 -11.18 51.00 3.24
CA VAL A 220 -10.31 49.92 2.72
C VAL A 220 -10.29 49.92 1.19
N ARG A 221 -11.47 50.01 0.54
CA ARG A 221 -11.56 50.10 -0.93
C ARG A 221 -10.82 51.31 -1.52
N CYS A 222 -11.01 52.52 -0.95
CA CYS A 222 -10.32 53.71 -1.46
C CYS A 222 -8.80 53.66 -1.27
N LEU A 223 -8.31 53.06 -0.19
CA LEU A 223 -6.88 52.83 0.04
C LEU A 223 -6.31 51.79 -0.93
N LEU A 224 -7.04 50.71 -1.19
CA LEU A 224 -6.68 49.72 -2.20
C LEU A 224 -6.58 50.33 -3.60
N GLU A 225 -7.53 51.18 -4.01
CA GLU A 225 -7.45 51.91 -5.30
C GLU A 225 -6.27 52.90 -5.35
N ALA A 226 -5.92 53.52 -4.22
CA ALA A 226 -4.78 54.43 -4.14
C ALA A 226 -3.46 53.66 -4.33
N GLY A 227 -3.32 52.51 -3.66
CA GLY A 227 -2.19 51.60 -3.83
C GLY A 227 -2.06 51.06 -5.25
N ASP A 228 -3.17 50.60 -5.85
CA ASP A 228 -3.19 50.10 -7.23
C ASP A 228 -2.76 51.18 -8.23
N THR A 229 -3.23 52.42 -8.03
CA THR A 229 -2.87 53.55 -8.90
C THR A 229 -1.39 53.93 -8.73
N ALA A 230 -0.87 53.92 -7.51
CA ALA A 230 0.53 54.19 -7.23
C ALA A 230 1.46 53.12 -7.82
N LEU A 231 1.15 51.83 -7.60
CA LEU A 231 1.93 50.70 -8.10
C LEU A 231 1.89 50.60 -9.64
N GLY A 232 0.68 50.64 -10.22
CA GLY A 232 0.47 50.35 -11.64
C GLY A 232 0.79 51.51 -12.59
N ALA A 233 0.59 52.76 -12.17
CA ALA A 233 0.68 53.92 -13.05
C ALA A 233 1.67 55.02 -12.62
N LEU A 234 2.09 55.05 -11.35
CA LEU A 234 3.21 55.89 -10.89
C LEU A 234 4.50 55.08 -10.68
N HIS A 235 4.41 53.75 -10.59
CA HIS A 235 5.47 52.82 -10.21
C HIS A 235 6.13 53.13 -8.84
N ASP A 236 5.41 53.84 -7.97
CA ASP A 236 5.85 54.17 -6.61
C ASP A 236 5.46 53.02 -5.66
N VAL A 237 6.33 52.01 -5.58
CA VAL A 237 6.11 50.84 -4.71
C VAL A 237 6.10 51.22 -3.22
N PRO A 238 7.02 52.07 -2.69
CA PRO A 238 6.94 52.54 -1.31
C PRO A 238 5.59 53.19 -0.96
N GLN A 239 5.07 54.06 -1.82
CA GLN A 239 3.76 54.69 -1.60
C GLN A 239 2.62 53.67 -1.70
N ALA A 240 2.68 52.72 -2.63
CA ALA A 240 1.68 51.65 -2.74
C ALA A 240 1.64 50.75 -1.48
N CYS A 241 2.80 50.31 -1.00
CA CYS A 241 2.92 49.51 0.21
C CYS A 241 2.37 50.24 1.44
N LEU A 242 2.62 51.55 1.58
CA LEU A 242 2.02 52.36 2.64
C LEU A 242 0.48 52.39 2.54
N PHE A 243 -0.11 52.53 1.36
CA PHE A 243 -1.57 52.48 1.21
C PHE A 243 -2.17 51.11 1.57
N TYR A 244 -1.50 50.01 1.22
CA TYR A 244 -1.96 48.67 1.61
C TYR A 244 -1.80 48.43 3.12
N GLN A 245 -0.73 48.95 3.76
CA GLN A 245 -0.58 48.93 5.23
C GLN A 245 -1.63 49.82 5.93
N GLU A 246 -1.93 51.00 5.39
CA GLU A 246 -3.02 51.87 5.87
C GLU A 246 -4.39 51.17 5.78
N ALA A 247 -4.60 50.29 4.78
CA ALA A 247 -5.81 49.49 4.65
C ALA A 247 -5.89 48.36 5.67
N LEU A 248 -4.78 47.64 5.90
CA LEU A 248 -4.69 46.57 6.92
C LEU A 248 -4.77 47.11 8.36
N ALA A 249 -4.45 48.39 8.58
CA ALA A 249 -4.71 49.06 9.85
C ALA A 249 -6.21 49.37 10.10
N VAL A 250 -7.07 49.23 9.09
CA VAL A 250 -8.54 49.38 9.20
C VAL A 250 -9.23 48.01 9.25
N ASP A 251 -8.79 47.07 8.42
CA ASP A 251 -9.22 45.66 8.47
C ASP A 251 -7.99 44.73 8.30
N PRO A 252 -7.43 44.19 9.39
CA PRO A 252 -6.30 43.27 9.34
C PRO A 252 -6.56 41.97 8.55
N ALA A 253 -7.83 41.61 8.35
CA ALA A 253 -8.26 40.38 7.69
C ALA A 253 -8.63 40.59 6.20
N ASP A 254 -8.48 41.81 5.64
CA ASP A 254 -8.72 42.03 4.21
C ASP A 254 -7.68 41.33 3.34
N ARG A 255 -8.04 40.13 2.89
CA ARG A 255 -7.24 39.25 2.03
C ARG A 255 -6.73 39.96 0.77
N ALA A 256 -7.46 40.94 0.22
CA ALA A 256 -7.05 41.63 -1.00
C ALA A 256 -5.89 42.60 -0.73
N ALA A 257 -5.93 43.35 0.38
CA ALA A 257 -4.84 44.20 0.83
C ALA A 257 -3.59 43.39 1.20
N GLN A 258 -3.75 42.26 1.89
CA GLN A 258 -2.64 41.37 2.21
C GLN A 258 -1.97 40.79 0.94
N LEU A 259 -2.75 40.28 -0.02
CA LEU A 259 -2.24 39.76 -1.30
C LEU A 259 -1.53 40.84 -2.13
N LYS A 260 -2.08 42.06 -2.19
CA LYS A 260 -1.50 43.18 -2.93
C LYS A 260 -0.21 43.68 -2.29
N LEU A 261 -0.15 43.78 -0.95
CA LEU A 261 1.06 44.11 -0.21
C LEU A 261 2.14 43.04 -0.44
N LEU A 262 1.77 41.75 -0.31
CA LEU A 262 2.67 40.62 -0.59
C LEU A 262 3.25 40.71 -2.01
N GLN A 263 2.41 40.94 -3.02
CA GLN A 263 2.88 41.08 -4.40
C GLN A 263 3.81 42.29 -4.57
N ALA A 264 3.41 43.48 -4.11
CA ALA A 264 4.20 44.71 -4.24
C ALA A 264 5.57 44.59 -3.56
N CYS A 265 5.61 44.06 -2.33
CA CYS A 265 6.84 43.82 -1.59
C CYS A 265 7.73 42.77 -2.28
N ARG A 266 7.16 41.63 -2.71
CA ARG A 266 7.90 40.58 -3.43
C ARG A 266 8.52 41.10 -4.73
N ASP A 267 7.74 41.83 -5.53
CA ASP A 267 8.15 42.29 -6.86
C ASP A 267 9.21 43.42 -6.78
N ALA A 268 9.27 44.15 -5.65
CA ALA A 268 10.35 45.09 -5.33
C ALA A 268 11.52 44.50 -4.51
N GLY A 269 11.47 43.23 -4.12
CA GLY A 269 12.52 42.59 -3.31
C GLY A 269 12.54 43.00 -1.83
N LEU A 270 11.44 43.56 -1.31
CA LEU A 270 11.21 43.87 0.11
C LEU A 270 10.78 42.60 0.85
N TRP A 271 11.72 41.69 1.05
CA TRP A 271 11.46 40.34 1.57
C TRP A 271 10.93 40.30 3.02
N PRO A 272 11.41 41.12 3.99
CA PRO A 272 10.84 41.15 5.33
C PRO A 272 9.36 41.57 5.35
N GLU A 273 9.00 42.57 4.54
CA GLU A 273 7.64 43.08 4.42
C GLU A 273 6.73 42.08 3.68
N ALA A 274 7.26 41.38 2.67
CA ALA A 274 6.56 40.28 2.00
C ALA A 274 6.29 39.10 2.95
N VAL A 275 7.24 38.77 3.82
CA VAL A 275 7.07 37.77 4.90
C VAL A 275 5.94 38.18 5.84
N ALA A 276 5.96 39.42 6.36
CA ALA A 276 4.91 39.91 7.26
C ALA A 276 3.51 39.92 6.61
N ALA A 277 3.42 40.26 5.32
CA ALA A 277 2.15 40.19 4.56
C ALA A 277 1.65 38.74 4.37
N CYS A 278 2.55 37.77 4.20
CA CYS A 278 2.20 36.36 4.08
C CYS A 278 1.86 35.70 5.43
N GLU A 279 2.53 36.09 6.52
CA GLU A 279 2.17 35.71 7.89
C GLU A 279 0.76 36.25 8.26
N GLY A 280 0.40 37.44 7.77
CA GLY A 280 -0.98 37.99 7.85
C GLY A 280 -2.03 37.16 7.10
N LEU A 281 -1.71 36.66 5.90
CA LEU A 281 -2.58 35.73 5.16
C LEU A 281 -2.80 34.43 5.94
N LEU A 282 -1.72 33.86 6.50
CA LEU A 282 -1.76 32.62 7.27
C LEU A 282 -2.56 32.72 8.58
N ALA A 283 -2.64 33.91 9.19
CA ALA A 283 -3.43 34.15 10.39
C ALA A 283 -4.95 33.99 10.17
N HIS A 284 -5.43 34.14 8.93
CA HIS A 284 -6.86 34.11 8.58
C HIS A 284 -7.22 33.05 7.52
N GLU A 285 -6.24 32.39 6.89
CA GLU A 285 -6.47 31.25 6.00
C GLU A 285 -6.86 29.98 6.79
N THR A 286 -8.06 29.47 6.51
CA THR A 286 -8.60 28.22 7.10
C THR A 286 -8.43 27.00 6.19
N ASP A 287 -8.14 27.22 4.90
CA ASP A 287 -7.94 26.16 3.91
C ASP A 287 -6.54 25.54 4.05
N ARG A 288 -6.49 24.25 4.40
CA ARG A 288 -5.26 23.49 4.65
C ARG A 288 -4.27 23.48 3.47
N GLN A 289 -4.75 23.35 2.23
CA GLN A 289 -3.87 23.34 1.06
C GLN A 289 -3.33 24.74 0.75
N LYS A 290 -4.13 25.78 0.95
CA LYS A 290 -3.66 27.17 0.84
C LYS A 290 -2.68 27.52 1.97
N ARG A 291 -2.91 27.04 3.19
CA ARG A 291 -1.97 27.18 4.33
C ARG A 291 -0.63 26.53 4.01
N ALA A 292 -0.61 25.29 3.51
CA ALA A 292 0.62 24.64 3.03
C ALA A 292 1.32 25.48 1.95
N THR A 293 0.58 25.98 0.95
CA THR A 293 1.11 26.84 -0.13
C THR A 293 1.77 28.13 0.41
N TRP A 294 1.16 28.81 1.39
CA TRP A 294 1.72 30.02 1.99
C TRP A 294 2.90 29.73 2.93
N GLN A 295 2.85 28.65 3.72
CA GLN A 295 4.00 28.21 4.53
C GLN A 295 5.20 27.86 3.64
N PHE A 296 4.97 27.24 2.49
CA PHE A 296 6.02 26.92 1.51
C PHE A 296 6.64 28.18 0.90
N PHE A 297 5.83 29.20 0.59
CA PHE A 297 6.33 30.52 0.17
C PHE A 297 7.19 31.19 1.26
N LEU A 298 6.77 31.12 2.54
CA LEU A 298 7.59 31.60 3.65
C LEU A 298 8.91 30.83 3.75
N ALA A 299 8.86 29.50 3.75
CA ALA A 299 10.03 28.64 3.91
C ALA A 299 11.08 28.83 2.81
N THR A 300 10.64 28.92 1.56
CA THR A 300 11.51 29.24 0.41
C THR A 300 12.04 30.68 0.47
N THR A 301 11.25 31.65 0.93
CA THR A 301 11.72 33.04 1.13
C THR A 301 12.76 33.14 2.25
N TYR A 302 12.52 32.49 3.40
CA TYR A 302 13.47 32.41 4.50
C TYR A 302 14.79 31.74 4.06
N ARG A 303 14.72 30.63 3.31
CA ARG A 303 15.88 29.91 2.76
C ARG A 303 16.66 30.72 1.73
N ASP A 304 16.01 31.15 0.65
CA ASP A 304 16.69 31.61 -0.56
C ASP A 304 16.95 33.14 -0.58
N ARG A 305 16.13 33.92 0.13
CA ARG A 305 16.17 35.39 0.10
C ARG A 305 16.75 36.00 1.37
N LEU A 306 16.27 35.54 2.53
CA LEU A 306 16.72 36.04 3.83
C LEU A 306 17.92 35.27 4.40
N ARG A 307 18.11 34.01 3.98
CA ARG A 307 19.12 33.07 4.50
C ARG A 307 19.00 32.81 6.01
N ASP A 308 17.76 32.84 6.50
CA ASP A 308 17.40 32.47 7.88
C ASP A 308 17.05 30.97 7.89
N GLU A 309 18.08 30.12 8.00
CA GLU A 309 17.91 28.67 8.01
C GLU A 309 17.02 28.17 9.17
N PRO A 310 17.13 28.68 10.42
CA PRO A 310 16.20 28.31 11.49
C PRO A 310 14.73 28.56 11.16
N ARG A 311 14.38 29.77 10.66
CA ARG A 311 12.99 30.06 10.26
C ARG A 311 12.55 29.28 9.03
N ALA A 312 13.45 29.01 8.09
CA ALA A 312 13.17 28.14 6.95
C ALA A 312 12.81 26.72 7.41
N VAL A 313 13.55 26.15 8.37
CA VAL A 313 13.25 24.83 8.96
C VAL A 313 11.87 24.83 9.63
N GLU A 314 11.57 25.80 10.51
CA GLU A 314 10.24 25.86 11.14
C GLU A 314 9.10 25.99 10.11
N ALA A 315 9.30 26.76 9.04
CA ALA A 315 8.29 26.95 8.01
C ALA A 315 8.10 25.68 7.16
N PHE A 316 9.17 24.96 6.78
CA PHE A 316 9.04 23.66 6.11
C PHE A 316 8.42 22.57 7.02
N GLU A 317 8.69 22.59 8.33
CA GLU A 317 7.96 21.71 9.27
C GLU A 317 6.46 22.02 9.29
N ARG A 318 6.07 23.30 9.28
CA ARG A 318 4.68 23.74 9.17
C ARG A 318 4.04 23.39 7.82
N VAL A 319 4.80 23.28 6.73
CA VAL A 319 4.27 22.70 5.48
C VAL A 319 3.93 21.23 5.71
N LEU A 320 4.83 20.42 6.27
CA LEU A 320 4.59 18.99 6.51
C LEU A 320 3.48 18.70 7.54
N ASP A 321 3.23 19.62 8.47
CA ASP A 321 2.07 19.54 9.38
C ASP A 321 0.72 19.79 8.66
N GLU A 322 0.73 20.45 7.50
CA GLU A 322 -0.46 20.74 6.67
C GLU A 322 -0.58 19.78 5.46
N ASP A 323 0.53 19.44 4.80
CA ASP A 323 0.63 18.42 3.75
C ASP A 323 1.78 17.44 4.06
N PRO A 324 1.49 16.31 4.73
CA PRO A 324 2.48 15.25 5.02
C PRO A 324 3.13 14.61 3.81
N GLU A 325 2.62 14.86 2.60
CA GLU A 325 3.05 14.23 1.36
C GLU A 325 3.87 15.17 0.46
N ASP A 326 4.19 16.39 0.93
CA ASP A 326 5.08 17.32 0.21
C ASP A 326 6.55 16.88 0.28
N GLU A 327 6.93 16.14 -0.75
CA GLU A 327 8.30 15.67 -0.98
C GLU A 327 9.30 16.82 -1.21
N GLU A 328 8.88 18.03 -1.64
CA GLU A 328 9.81 19.15 -1.81
C GLU A 328 10.23 19.76 -0.47
N SER A 329 9.30 20.01 0.46
CA SER A 329 9.64 20.46 1.83
C SER A 329 10.51 19.45 2.57
N LEU A 330 10.18 18.15 2.48
CA LEU A 330 10.98 17.10 3.11
C LEU A 330 12.40 17.05 2.53
N ALA A 331 12.54 17.16 1.20
CA ALA A 331 13.84 17.24 0.55
C ALA A 331 14.58 18.56 0.85
N ALA A 332 13.88 19.66 1.14
CA ALA A 332 14.49 20.94 1.53
C ALA A 332 15.09 20.86 2.93
N LEU A 333 14.35 20.27 3.89
CA LEU A 333 14.86 19.98 5.24
C LEU A 333 16.05 19.03 5.20
N GLU A 334 15.98 17.97 4.38
CA GLU A 334 17.09 17.03 4.15
C GLU A 334 18.35 17.76 3.68
N ARG A 335 18.22 18.69 2.72
CA ARG A 335 19.33 19.53 2.23
C ARG A 335 19.91 20.45 3.33
N ILE A 336 19.06 21.11 4.12
CA ILE A 336 19.51 22.03 5.19
C ILE A 336 20.28 21.26 6.28
N HIS A 337 19.70 20.20 6.84
CA HIS A 337 20.36 19.43 7.91
C HIS A 337 21.64 18.72 7.41
N THR A 338 21.66 18.24 6.16
CA THR A 338 22.85 17.64 5.54
C THR A 338 23.97 18.67 5.33
N ALA A 339 23.65 19.91 4.92
CA ALA A 339 24.62 20.99 4.78
C ALA A 339 25.22 21.41 6.15
N ALA A 340 24.38 21.50 7.18
CA ALA A 340 24.80 21.73 8.57
C ALA A 340 25.52 20.54 9.21
N ARG A 341 25.42 19.34 8.61
CA ARG A 341 25.85 18.03 9.16
C ARG A 341 25.18 17.65 10.49
N ASP A 342 23.98 18.18 10.76
CA ASP A 342 23.20 17.77 11.93
C ASP A 342 22.32 16.56 11.58
N TRP A 343 22.97 15.39 11.61
CA TRP A 343 22.32 14.10 11.42
C TRP A 343 21.26 13.80 12.49
N THR A 344 21.35 14.42 13.68
CA THR A 344 20.40 14.20 14.78
C THR A 344 19.11 15.01 14.59
N ALA A 345 19.21 16.21 14.02
CA ALA A 345 18.05 16.96 13.54
C ALA A 345 17.41 16.26 12.33
N LEU A 346 18.21 15.75 11.38
CA LEU A 346 17.68 15.00 10.23
C LEU A 346 16.91 13.75 10.66
N GLU A 347 17.45 12.95 11.59
CA GLU A 347 16.76 11.80 12.20
C GLU A 347 15.40 12.21 12.79
N ARG A 348 15.36 13.28 13.61
CA ARG A 348 14.12 13.79 14.23
C ARG A 348 13.10 14.27 13.18
N THR A 349 13.55 14.98 12.15
CA THR A 349 12.69 15.47 11.06
C THR A 349 12.06 14.31 10.29
N TRP A 350 12.83 13.26 9.99
CA TRP A 350 12.31 12.06 9.33
C TRP A 350 11.40 11.22 10.24
N LEU A 351 11.68 11.12 11.55
CA LEU A 351 10.77 10.47 12.50
C LEU A 351 9.42 11.20 12.57
N ARG A 352 9.41 12.54 12.65
CA ARG A 352 8.18 13.35 12.58
C ARG A 352 7.44 13.16 11.26
N ALA A 353 8.15 13.10 10.14
CA ALA A 353 7.54 12.79 8.84
C ALA A 353 6.92 11.38 8.80
N LEU A 354 7.57 10.39 9.42
CA LEU A 354 7.04 9.02 9.52
C LEU A 354 5.78 8.93 10.39
N GLU A 355 5.70 9.73 11.46
CA GLU A 355 4.49 9.90 12.28
C GLU A 355 3.36 10.56 11.48
N ARG A 356 3.63 11.68 10.80
CA ARG A 356 2.68 12.41 9.93
C ARG A 356 2.14 11.54 8.78
N LEU A 357 2.97 10.64 8.22
CA LEU A 357 2.61 9.69 7.16
C LEU A 357 1.78 8.48 7.65
N SER A 358 1.31 8.46 8.89
CA SER A 358 0.44 7.40 9.40
C SER A 358 -0.88 7.26 8.61
N GLY A 359 -1.38 6.02 8.55
CA GLY A 359 -2.66 5.66 7.90
C GLY A 359 -2.51 4.68 6.73
N PRO A 360 -3.63 4.10 6.27
CA PRO A 360 -3.65 3.15 5.15
C PRO A 360 -3.24 3.84 3.84
N GLY A 361 -2.65 3.08 2.91
CA GLY A 361 -2.25 3.57 1.59
C GLY A 361 -0.93 4.36 1.55
N ARG A 362 -0.32 4.68 2.70
CA ARG A 362 0.99 5.36 2.80
C ARG A 362 2.18 4.44 3.05
N GLU A 363 1.93 3.13 3.08
CA GLU A 363 2.89 2.11 3.51
C GLU A 363 4.21 2.15 2.71
N ALA A 364 4.15 2.30 1.39
CA ALA A 364 5.35 2.43 0.55
C ALA A 364 6.19 3.70 0.86
N ARG A 365 5.56 4.83 1.21
CA ARG A 365 6.28 6.04 1.61
C ARG A 365 6.89 5.91 3.01
N ARG A 366 6.18 5.27 3.94
CA ARG A 366 6.69 4.93 5.29
C ARG A 366 7.87 3.96 5.21
N GLU A 367 7.79 2.98 4.32
CA GLU A 367 8.85 1.99 4.04
C GLU A 367 10.11 2.66 3.48
N ALA A 368 9.98 3.51 2.45
CA ALA A 368 11.09 4.25 1.87
C ALA A 368 11.76 5.20 2.89
N LEU A 369 10.97 5.82 3.79
CA LEU A 369 11.47 6.69 4.85
C LEU A 369 12.18 5.92 5.97
N LEU A 370 11.70 4.72 6.30
CA LEU A 370 12.39 3.80 7.23
C LEU A 370 13.71 3.28 6.63
N VAL A 371 13.78 3.07 5.31
CA VAL A 371 15.05 2.75 4.62
C VAL A 371 16.04 3.92 4.75
N LYS A 372 15.61 5.16 4.49
CA LYS A 372 16.43 6.37 4.69
C LYS A 372 16.93 6.48 6.13
N LEU A 373 16.06 6.30 7.12
CA LEU A 373 16.43 6.28 8.54
C LEU A 373 17.46 5.19 8.86
N GLY A 374 17.28 3.97 8.32
CA GLY A 374 18.25 2.87 8.46
C GLY A 374 19.61 3.18 7.83
N GLU A 375 19.64 3.86 6.68
CA GLU A 375 20.89 4.30 6.02
C GLU A 375 21.61 5.41 6.78
N LEU A 376 20.87 6.36 7.37
CA LEU A 376 21.43 7.42 8.21
C LEU A 376 21.97 6.85 9.54
N ALA A 377 21.24 5.94 10.17
CA ALA A 377 21.65 5.23 11.38
C ALA A 377 22.92 4.40 11.16
N ARG A 378 22.97 3.60 10.08
CA ARG A 378 24.12 2.77 9.69
C ARG A 378 25.31 3.56 9.13
N GLY A 379 25.08 4.81 8.74
CA GLY A 379 26.05 5.69 8.10
C GLY A 379 26.54 6.78 9.06
N PRO A 380 26.16 8.05 8.87
CA PRO A 380 26.69 9.16 9.68
C PRO A 380 26.46 9.11 11.20
N LEU A 381 25.53 8.29 11.70
CA LEU A 381 25.27 8.14 13.14
C LEU A 381 26.01 6.96 13.81
N ASP A 382 26.49 5.99 13.03
CA ASP A 382 27.15 4.74 13.49
C ASP A 382 26.35 3.93 14.55
N ASP A 383 25.01 4.04 14.50
CA ASP A 383 24.07 3.40 15.44
C ASP A 383 23.48 2.12 14.81
N LEU A 384 24.26 1.03 14.85
CA LEU A 384 23.84 -0.26 14.30
C LEU A 384 22.54 -0.81 14.92
N PRO A 385 22.29 -0.72 16.25
CA PRO A 385 21.00 -1.10 16.83
C PRO A 385 19.81 -0.37 16.22
N LYS A 386 19.83 0.98 16.15
CA LYS A 386 18.76 1.73 15.48
C LYS A 386 18.63 1.37 14.01
N ALA A 387 19.74 1.20 13.30
CA ALA A 387 19.71 0.83 11.89
C ALA A 387 18.98 -0.50 11.69
N ALA A 388 19.26 -1.50 12.53
CA ALA A 388 18.58 -2.79 12.49
C ALA A 388 17.07 -2.64 12.79
N ASP A 389 16.70 -1.86 13.81
CA ASP A 389 15.29 -1.66 14.17
C ASP A 389 14.51 -0.88 13.07
N TYR A 390 15.13 0.11 12.40
CA TYR A 390 14.55 0.80 11.24
C TYR A 390 14.38 -0.13 10.02
N TYR A 391 15.39 -0.94 9.68
CA TYR A 391 15.26 -1.93 8.59
C TYR A 391 14.29 -3.06 8.94
N ALA A 392 14.10 -3.39 10.23
CA ALA A 392 13.07 -4.32 10.68
C ALA A 392 11.66 -3.75 10.45
N GLY A 393 11.40 -2.49 10.84
CA GLY A 393 10.13 -1.82 10.52
C GLY A 393 9.86 -1.72 9.01
N ALA A 394 10.90 -1.49 8.20
CA ALA A 394 10.78 -1.53 6.74
C ALA A 394 10.54 -2.95 6.17
N LEU A 395 10.76 -4.03 6.94
CA LEU A 395 10.38 -5.41 6.58
C LEU A 395 9.01 -5.82 7.13
N GLU A 396 8.43 -5.08 8.07
CA GLU A 396 7.02 -5.25 8.45
C GLU A 396 6.08 -4.71 7.36
N LEU A 397 6.52 -3.67 6.64
CA LEU A 397 5.78 -3.06 5.52
C LEU A 397 6.03 -3.76 4.16
N ALA A 398 7.24 -4.29 3.94
CA ALA A 398 7.64 -4.98 2.70
C ALA A 398 8.36 -6.32 3.01
N PRO A 399 7.64 -7.35 3.50
CA PRO A 399 8.22 -8.59 4.01
C PRO A 399 8.87 -9.49 2.94
N GLU A 400 8.58 -9.28 1.67
CA GLU A 400 9.15 -9.97 0.51
C GLU A 400 10.54 -9.45 0.10
N ASN A 401 11.02 -8.33 0.65
CA ASN A 401 12.33 -7.77 0.30
C ASN A 401 13.50 -8.59 0.90
N LEU A 402 13.87 -9.67 0.20
CA LEU A 402 14.94 -10.59 0.60
C LEU A 402 16.30 -9.89 0.73
N ALA A 403 16.57 -8.86 -0.09
CA ALA A 403 17.84 -8.10 -0.02
C ALA A 403 17.94 -7.28 1.29
N ARG A 404 16.84 -6.65 1.72
CA ARG A 404 16.76 -5.96 3.01
C ARG A 404 16.82 -6.94 4.19
N ARG A 405 16.21 -8.12 4.08
CA ARG A 405 16.32 -9.18 5.10
C ARG A 405 17.75 -9.69 5.25
N ASP A 406 18.49 -9.84 4.15
CA ASP A 406 19.90 -10.23 4.17
C ASP A 406 20.82 -9.13 4.74
N LEU A 407 20.52 -7.85 4.47
CA LEU A 407 21.17 -6.72 5.15
C LEU A 407 20.89 -6.72 6.67
N LEU A 408 19.63 -6.93 7.08
CA LEU A 408 19.24 -6.97 8.49
C LEU A 408 19.90 -8.15 9.23
N ALA A 409 19.97 -9.33 8.61
CA ALA A 409 20.68 -10.47 9.17
C ALA A 409 22.16 -10.16 9.43
N ARG A 410 22.83 -9.48 8.48
CA ARG A 410 24.22 -9.02 8.62
C ARG A 410 24.40 -7.92 9.68
N LEU A 411 23.41 -7.04 9.89
CA LEU A 411 23.43 -6.06 10.98
C LEU A 411 23.28 -6.74 12.35
N TYR A 412 22.32 -7.64 12.52
CA TYR A 412 22.18 -8.41 13.77
C TYR A 412 23.38 -9.30 14.07
N ALA A 413 24.13 -9.76 13.05
CA ALA A 413 25.39 -10.49 13.25
C ALA A 413 26.54 -9.60 13.73
N ALA A 414 26.47 -8.28 13.52
CA ALA A 414 27.46 -7.31 13.98
C ALA A 414 27.14 -6.68 15.35
N ILE A 415 25.90 -6.80 15.82
CA ILE A 415 25.45 -6.26 17.12
C ILE A 415 25.60 -7.35 18.20
N PRO A 416 26.29 -7.05 19.34
CA PRO A 416 26.38 -7.98 20.46
C PRO A 416 25.02 -8.51 20.93
N ASP A 417 24.99 -9.78 21.35
CA ASP A 417 23.81 -10.52 21.86
C ASP A 417 22.61 -10.68 20.90
N ARG A 418 22.55 -9.98 19.74
CA ARG A 418 21.47 -10.12 18.73
C ARG A 418 21.65 -11.33 17.79
N TRP A 419 22.57 -12.25 18.09
CA TRP A 419 22.87 -13.45 17.29
C TRP A 419 21.62 -14.29 16.92
N ARG A 420 20.64 -14.35 17.81
CA ARG A 420 19.36 -15.06 17.59
C ARG A 420 18.53 -14.44 16.46
N ASP A 421 18.55 -13.12 16.34
CA ASP A 421 17.77 -12.42 15.32
C ASP A 421 18.46 -12.53 13.95
N ALA A 422 19.80 -12.52 13.92
CA ALA A 422 20.58 -12.81 12.71
C ALA A 422 20.27 -14.22 12.16
N VAL A 423 20.31 -15.22 13.03
CA VAL A 423 19.97 -16.62 12.70
C VAL A 423 18.51 -16.73 12.23
N ARG A 424 17.56 -16.03 12.87
CA ARG A 424 16.15 -16.02 12.47
C ARG A 424 15.92 -15.42 11.08
N GLU A 425 16.59 -14.31 10.73
CA GLU A 425 16.46 -13.73 9.39
C GLU A 425 17.12 -14.61 8.31
N HIS A 426 18.24 -15.28 8.60
CA HIS A 426 18.80 -16.28 7.70
C HIS A 426 17.88 -17.51 7.53
N GLN A 427 17.26 -18.02 8.61
CA GLN A 427 16.24 -19.09 8.51
C GLN A 427 15.02 -18.65 7.68
N ARG A 428 14.61 -17.38 7.76
CA ARG A 428 13.54 -16.81 6.92
C ARG A 428 13.97 -16.74 5.44
N LEU A 429 15.22 -16.39 5.13
CA LEU A 429 15.77 -16.44 3.77
C LEU A 429 15.80 -17.88 3.23
N LEU A 430 16.18 -18.86 4.06
CA LEU A 430 16.22 -20.28 3.67
C LEU A 430 14.84 -20.84 3.31
N ARG A 431 13.73 -20.30 3.82
CA ARG A 431 12.38 -20.68 3.37
C ARG A 431 12.06 -20.24 1.94
N SER A 432 12.71 -19.19 1.45
CA SER A 432 12.57 -18.70 0.07
C SER A 432 13.61 -19.33 -0.87
N ASP A 433 14.83 -19.54 -0.39
CA ASP A 433 15.90 -20.26 -1.09
C ASP A 433 16.56 -21.30 -0.16
N PRO A 434 16.06 -22.56 -0.15
CA PRO A 434 16.60 -23.66 0.65
C PRO A 434 18.07 -24.00 0.40
N LYS A 435 18.67 -23.48 -0.68
CA LYS A 435 20.05 -23.75 -1.09
C LYS A 435 20.95 -22.52 -1.00
N ARG A 436 20.52 -21.44 -0.30
CA ARG A 436 21.30 -20.21 -0.08
C ARG A 436 22.54 -20.44 0.77
N ILE A 437 23.64 -20.83 0.11
CA ILE A 437 24.94 -21.19 0.71
C ILE A 437 25.42 -20.14 1.72
N ASP A 438 25.30 -18.85 1.36
CA ASP A 438 25.75 -17.72 2.19
C ASP A 438 25.05 -17.68 3.56
N SER A 439 23.75 -18.04 3.61
CA SER A 439 23.01 -18.08 4.88
C SER A 439 23.49 -19.19 5.79
N TYR A 440 23.89 -20.35 5.25
CA TYR A 440 24.44 -21.43 6.05
C TYR A 440 25.82 -21.08 6.63
N HIS A 441 26.77 -20.53 5.85
CA HIS A 441 28.06 -20.13 6.42
C HIS A 441 27.93 -18.95 7.41
N ALA A 442 27.02 -18.00 7.16
CA ALA A 442 26.73 -16.89 8.09
C ALA A 442 26.12 -17.40 9.41
N MET A 443 25.09 -18.26 9.34
CA MET A 443 24.51 -18.92 10.51
C MET A 443 25.58 -19.71 11.27
N ARG A 444 26.44 -20.48 10.59
CA ARG A 444 27.54 -21.23 11.24
C ARG A 444 28.46 -20.29 12.02
N ALA A 445 28.90 -19.19 11.41
CA ALA A 445 29.80 -18.23 12.08
C ALA A 445 29.15 -17.65 13.34
N VAL A 446 27.91 -17.14 13.21
CA VAL A 446 27.14 -16.55 14.31
C VAL A 446 26.84 -17.56 15.43
N LEU A 447 26.51 -18.81 15.10
CA LEU A 447 26.23 -19.86 16.09
C LEU A 447 27.50 -20.36 16.78
N ARG A 448 28.61 -20.52 16.05
CA ARG A 448 29.93 -20.86 16.61
C ARG A 448 30.38 -19.81 17.61
N ASP A 449 30.29 -18.53 17.23
CA ASP A 449 30.75 -17.41 18.05
C ASP A 449 29.83 -17.17 19.26
N ALA A 450 28.59 -17.66 19.21
CA ALA A 450 27.65 -17.75 20.33
C ALA A 450 27.74 -19.07 21.15
N GLY A 451 28.75 -19.92 20.90
CA GLY A 451 28.98 -21.18 21.64
C GLY A 451 27.96 -22.30 21.36
N LYS A 452 27.16 -22.20 20.29
CA LYS A 452 26.05 -23.13 20.00
C LYS A 452 26.49 -24.31 19.14
N ALA A 453 27.14 -25.27 19.79
CA ALA A 453 27.75 -26.45 19.19
C ALA A 453 26.77 -27.35 18.42
N ASP A 454 25.58 -27.64 18.96
CA ASP A 454 24.59 -28.50 18.30
C ASP A 454 24.02 -27.84 17.04
N GLU A 455 23.59 -26.59 17.16
CA GLU A 455 23.07 -25.80 16.04
C GLU A 455 24.14 -25.59 14.95
N THR A 456 25.39 -25.32 15.34
CA THR A 456 26.54 -25.25 14.44
C THR A 456 26.76 -26.57 13.71
N TRP A 457 26.67 -27.71 14.40
CA TRP A 457 26.81 -29.03 13.79
C TRP A 457 25.69 -29.32 12.78
N CYS A 458 24.45 -28.97 13.10
CA CYS A 458 23.32 -29.11 12.18
C CYS A 458 23.49 -28.25 10.91
N VAL A 459 24.00 -27.02 11.04
CA VAL A 459 24.32 -26.16 9.89
C VAL A 459 25.49 -26.72 9.07
N CYS A 460 26.52 -27.27 9.71
CA CYS A 460 27.59 -28.00 9.00
C CYS A 460 27.05 -29.23 8.25
N ALA A 461 26.07 -29.96 8.80
CA ALA A 461 25.43 -31.08 8.10
C ALA A 461 24.67 -30.64 6.83
N ALA A 462 24.07 -29.44 6.83
CA ALA A 462 23.46 -28.86 5.63
C ALA A 462 24.52 -28.46 4.58
N LEU A 463 25.63 -27.83 5.01
CA LEU A 463 26.75 -27.50 4.12
C LEU A 463 27.41 -28.76 3.51
N VAL A 464 27.49 -29.86 4.26
CA VAL A 464 27.95 -31.17 3.74
C VAL A 464 26.95 -31.75 2.74
N GLN A 465 25.63 -31.64 2.98
CA GLN A 465 24.60 -32.09 2.04
C GLN A 465 24.57 -31.25 0.74
N LEU A 466 24.95 -29.98 0.79
CA LEU A 466 25.08 -29.11 -0.39
C LEU A 466 26.44 -29.25 -1.11
N ASP A 467 27.36 -30.08 -0.59
CA ASP A 467 28.78 -30.19 -0.96
C ASP A 467 29.50 -28.83 -1.02
N ARG A 468 29.23 -27.98 -0.01
CA ARG A 468 29.85 -26.67 0.21
C ARG A 468 30.64 -26.56 1.51
N ALA A 469 30.64 -27.61 2.33
CA ALA A 469 31.41 -27.65 3.56
C ALA A 469 32.93 -27.55 3.33
N ASP A 470 33.58 -26.61 4.02
CA ASP A 470 35.03 -26.51 4.12
C ASP A 470 35.62 -27.73 4.87
N PRO A 471 36.94 -28.01 4.78
CA PRO A 471 37.53 -29.18 5.41
C PRO A 471 37.34 -29.26 6.94
N THR A 472 37.26 -28.11 7.62
CA THR A 472 37.02 -28.01 9.07
C THR A 472 35.54 -28.23 9.41
N GLU A 473 34.62 -27.66 8.62
CA GLU A 473 33.17 -27.93 8.71
C GLU A 473 32.88 -29.43 8.52
N ARG A 474 33.54 -30.06 7.54
CA ARG A 474 33.39 -31.49 7.22
C ARG A 474 34.00 -32.39 8.31
N GLN A 475 35.14 -31.99 8.89
CA GLN A 475 35.75 -32.69 10.03
C GLN A 475 34.88 -32.61 11.29
N PHE A 476 34.37 -31.42 11.62
CA PHE A 476 33.45 -31.20 12.75
C PHE A 476 32.15 -31.99 12.58
N TYR A 477 31.62 -32.05 11.35
CA TYR A 477 30.47 -32.87 11.02
C TYR A 477 30.72 -34.37 11.27
N GLU A 478 31.77 -34.98 10.70
CA GLU A 478 32.03 -36.44 10.85
C GLU A 478 32.43 -36.86 12.28
N LEU A 479 33.00 -35.94 13.08
CA LEU A 479 33.34 -36.18 14.48
C LEU A 479 32.10 -36.60 15.30
N TYR A 480 31.07 -35.76 15.29
CA TYR A 480 29.84 -35.94 16.06
C TYR A 480 28.74 -36.74 15.34
N ARG A 481 28.98 -37.16 14.09
CA ARG A 481 28.00 -37.88 13.28
C ARG A 481 27.45 -39.12 13.98
N PRO A 482 26.11 -39.28 14.07
CA PRO A 482 25.48 -40.30 14.91
C PRO A 482 25.79 -41.73 14.44
N LYS A 483 26.01 -42.62 15.40
CA LYS A 483 26.41 -44.03 15.21
C LYS A 483 25.50 -44.94 16.05
N GLY A 484 25.38 -46.22 15.69
CA GLY A 484 24.64 -47.23 16.47
C GLY A 484 23.12 -47.01 16.57
N SER A 485 22.53 -47.35 17.70
CA SER A 485 21.09 -47.17 17.99
C SER A 485 20.73 -45.74 18.41
N LEU A 486 19.46 -45.37 18.31
CA LEU A 486 18.94 -44.09 18.84
C LEU A 486 19.12 -44.05 20.37
N ALA A 487 19.64 -42.93 20.88
CA ALA A 487 19.93 -42.70 22.29
C ALA A 487 19.13 -41.52 22.88
N ALA A 488 17.86 -41.38 22.47
CA ALA A 488 16.97 -40.36 23.01
C ALA A 488 16.64 -40.66 24.49
N THR A 489 16.69 -39.62 25.34
CA THR A 489 16.32 -39.69 26.76
C THR A 489 14.94 -39.09 27.05
N GLY A 490 14.43 -38.24 26.15
CA GLY A 490 13.10 -37.64 26.22
C GLY A 490 12.09 -38.31 25.28
N ALA A 491 10.84 -37.83 25.35
CA ALA A 491 9.75 -38.19 24.45
C ALA A 491 8.98 -36.92 24.03
N LEU A 492 8.49 -36.87 22.80
CA LEU A 492 7.67 -35.75 22.32
C LEU A 492 6.25 -35.80 22.91
N ASP A 493 5.79 -34.67 23.44
CA ASP A 493 4.40 -34.45 23.83
C ASP A 493 3.55 -33.88 22.67
N ALA A 494 2.29 -33.58 22.94
CA ALA A 494 1.36 -33.07 21.94
C ALA A 494 1.68 -31.65 21.44
N ASP A 495 2.42 -30.85 22.20
CA ASP A 495 2.77 -29.47 21.84
C ASP A 495 4.06 -29.41 21.02
N ALA A 496 5.07 -30.20 21.39
CA ALA A 496 6.27 -30.39 20.56
C ALA A 496 5.93 -30.98 19.18
N TRP A 497 4.92 -31.85 19.09
CA TRP A 497 4.36 -32.29 17.80
C TRP A 497 3.74 -31.12 17.01
N ARG A 498 2.85 -30.33 17.62
CA ARG A 498 2.05 -29.28 16.96
C ARG A 498 2.85 -28.05 16.50
N GLU A 499 3.78 -27.58 17.32
CA GLU A 499 4.42 -26.28 17.14
C GLU A 499 5.84 -26.38 16.56
N GLU A 500 6.49 -27.55 16.66
CA GLU A 500 7.87 -27.75 16.19
C GLU A 500 8.00 -28.77 15.06
N LEU A 501 7.34 -29.94 15.18
CA LEU A 501 7.56 -31.05 14.25
C LEU A 501 6.64 -31.01 13.01
N TYR A 502 5.36 -30.70 13.19
CA TYR A 502 4.39 -30.59 12.08
C TYR A 502 4.80 -29.53 11.06
N HIS A 503 4.58 -29.84 9.77
CA HIS A 503 4.88 -28.92 8.69
C HIS A 503 3.99 -27.66 8.76
N PRO A 504 4.50 -26.43 8.55
CA PRO A 504 3.71 -25.21 8.71
C PRO A 504 2.50 -25.08 7.77
N GLU A 505 2.49 -25.80 6.64
CA GLU A 505 1.33 -25.90 5.74
C GLU A 505 0.31 -26.98 6.16
N GLU A 506 0.51 -27.67 7.29
CA GLU A 506 -0.42 -28.70 7.75
C GLU A 506 -1.71 -28.08 8.30
N ASP A 507 -2.81 -28.37 7.63
CA ASP A 507 -4.13 -27.81 7.91
C ASP A 507 -4.68 -28.31 9.25
N ARG A 508 -4.50 -27.48 10.30
CA ARG A 508 -4.85 -27.82 11.69
C ARG A 508 -6.31 -28.23 11.88
N ASP A 509 -7.26 -27.63 11.15
CA ASP A 509 -8.67 -28.01 11.22
C ASP A 509 -8.95 -29.35 10.56
N LEU A 510 -8.35 -29.62 9.41
CA LEU A 510 -8.48 -30.89 8.71
C LEU A 510 -7.82 -32.04 9.48
N SER A 511 -6.64 -31.82 10.08
CA SER A 511 -6.02 -32.76 11.03
C SER A 511 -6.95 -33.06 12.23
N GLN A 512 -7.65 -32.07 12.77
CA GLN A 512 -8.63 -32.27 13.85
C GLN A 512 -9.87 -33.07 13.39
N LEU A 513 -10.43 -32.76 12.22
CA LEU A 513 -11.58 -33.49 11.65
C LEU A 513 -11.24 -34.97 11.36
N LEU A 514 -10.03 -35.24 10.88
CA LEU A 514 -9.56 -36.60 10.65
C LEU A 514 -9.27 -37.32 11.98
N ALA A 515 -8.65 -36.65 12.96
CA ALA A 515 -8.48 -37.22 14.31
C ALA A 515 -9.82 -37.54 15.00
N ALA A 516 -10.85 -36.71 14.82
CA ALA A 516 -12.19 -36.97 15.33
C ALA A 516 -12.84 -38.19 14.66
N THR A 517 -12.61 -38.41 13.36
CA THR A 517 -13.16 -39.55 12.61
C THR A 517 -12.29 -40.82 12.60
N ALA A 518 -11.12 -40.81 13.25
CA ALA A 518 -10.19 -41.94 13.25
C ALA A 518 -10.79 -43.27 13.76
N SER A 519 -11.62 -43.22 14.81
CA SER A 519 -12.32 -44.41 15.34
C SER A 519 -13.31 -45.00 14.32
N ALA A 520 -14.04 -44.14 13.62
CA ALA A 520 -14.96 -44.52 12.55
C ALA A 520 -14.23 -45.05 11.30
N ALA A 521 -13.07 -44.47 10.96
CA ALA A 521 -12.22 -44.93 9.86
C ALA A 521 -11.74 -46.36 10.12
N VAL A 522 -11.18 -46.63 11.31
CA VAL A 522 -10.75 -47.97 11.74
C VAL A 522 -11.91 -48.96 11.64
N ARG A 523 -13.08 -48.69 12.24
CA ARG A 523 -14.21 -49.64 12.19
C ARG A 523 -14.82 -49.82 10.79
N THR A 524 -14.60 -48.89 9.86
CA THR A 524 -15.14 -48.98 8.49
C THR A 524 -14.21 -49.74 7.54
N TRP A 525 -12.89 -49.65 7.74
CA TRP A 525 -11.89 -50.07 6.74
C TRP A 525 -10.82 -51.03 7.26
N ALA A 526 -10.59 -51.10 8.58
CA ALA A 526 -9.55 -51.97 9.12
C ALA A 526 -9.96 -53.45 9.05
N ARG A 527 -9.04 -54.30 8.60
CA ARG A 527 -9.23 -55.74 8.41
C ARG A 527 -8.52 -56.54 9.52
N THR A 528 -8.87 -57.80 9.71
CA THR A 528 -8.03 -58.67 10.55
C THR A 528 -6.72 -58.98 9.82
N ALA A 529 -5.62 -59.17 10.56
CA ALA A 529 -4.32 -59.53 9.96
C ALA A 529 -4.41 -60.73 9.00
N ARG A 530 -5.19 -61.77 9.36
CA ARG A 530 -5.47 -62.93 8.49
C ARG A 530 -6.22 -62.57 7.20
N ALA A 531 -7.12 -61.59 7.24
CA ALA A 531 -7.88 -61.13 6.08
C ALA A 531 -7.07 -60.24 5.11
N VAL A 532 -5.85 -59.84 5.48
CA VAL A 532 -4.85 -59.23 4.58
C VAL A 532 -3.65 -60.16 4.33
N GLY A 533 -3.80 -61.46 4.61
CA GLY A 533 -2.81 -62.50 4.29
C GLY A 533 -1.67 -62.67 5.30
N LEU A 534 -1.60 -61.86 6.36
CA LEU A 534 -0.55 -61.95 7.38
C LEU A 534 -0.77 -63.18 8.28
N ARG A 535 0.33 -63.89 8.58
CA ARG A 535 0.32 -65.14 9.36
C ARG A 535 1.09 -64.95 10.66
N GLY A 536 0.63 -65.58 11.75
CA GLY A 536 1.25 -65.44 13.08
C GLY A 536 2.74 -65.77 13.14
N LYS A 537 3.23 -66.67 12.26
CA LYS A 537 4.67 -67.00 12.16
C LYS A 537 5.55 -65.90 11.53
N ASP A 538 4.95 -64.96 10.81
CA ASP A 538 5.65 -63.84 10.18
C ASP A 538 5.66 -62.59 11.10
N ARG A 539 4.93 -62.65 12.23
CA ARG A 539 4.90 -61.61 13.27
C ARG A 539 6.24 -61.53 13.99
N GLN A 540 6.61 -60.33 14.40
CA GLN A 540 7.71 -60.05 15.31
C GLN A 540 7.14 -59.44 16.59
N ASP A 541 7.54 -59.97 17.75
CA ASP A 541 7.33 -59.26 19.00
C ASP A 541 8.26 -58.04 19.05
N LEU A 542 7.67 -56.85 19.03
CA LEU A 542 8.44 -55.61 19.12
C LEU A 542 9.15 -55.45 20.47
N ALA A 543 8.71 -56.10 21.56
CA ALA A 543 9.41 -56.00 22.85
C ALA A 543 10.74 -56.77 22.84
N THR A 544 10.73 -58.06 22.43
CA THR A 544 11.89 -58.95 22.54
C THR A 544 12.69 -59.14 21.25
N SER A 545 12.15 -58.85 20.05
CA SER A 545 12.82 -59.20 18.80
C SER A 545 14.23 -58.60 18.68
N PRO A 546 15.24 -59.39 18.24
CA PRO A 546 16.60 -58.92 18.03
C PRO A 546 16.77 -58.10 16.74
N LEU A 547 15.76 -58.08 15.86
CA LEU A 547 15.78 -57.43 14.56
C LEU A 547 16.12 -55.93 14.67
N ALA A 548 16.99 -55.44 13.79
CA ALA A 548 17.42 -54.04 13.81
C ALA A 548 16.24 -53.06 13.60
N LEU A 549 15.30 -53.38 12.71
CA LEU A 549 14.05 -52.62 12.55
C LEU A 549 13.21 -52.61 13.83
N ALA A 550 13.05 -53.76 14.52
CA ALA A 550 12.25 -53.82 15.75
C ALA A 550 12.86 -52.94 16.86
N LYS A 551 14.19 -52.94 16.99
CA LYS A 551 14.94 -52.03 17.87
C LYS A 551 14.77 -50.55 17.49
N ALA A 552 14.81 -50.23 16.20
CA ALA A 552 14.60 -48.87 15.70
C ALA A 552 13.16 -48.38 15.97
N LEU A 553 12.15 -49.22 15.70
CA LEU A 553 10.74 -48.93 16.00
C LEU A 553 10.50 -48.75 17.50
N ARG A 554 11.06 -49.62 18.38
CA ARG A 554 10.99 -49.43 19.84
C ARG A 554 11.48 -48.05 20.26
N ALA A 555 12.70 -47.69 19.84
CA ALA A 555 13.32 -46.42 20.24
C ALA A 555 12.59 -45.22 19.63
N ALA A 556 12.08 -45.35 18.39
CA ALA A 556 11.31 -44.31 17.72
C ALA A 556 9.94 -44.07 18.37
N GLY A 557 9.20 -45.12 18.75
CA GLY A 557 7.92 -44.96 19.43
C GLY A 557 8.06 -44.33 20.81
N ALA A 558 9.12 -44.69 21.56
CA ALA A 558 9.48 -44.05 22.82
C ALA A 558 9.81 -42.56 22.62
N ALA A 559 10.71 -42.22 21.68
CA ALA A 559 11.10 -40.83 21.42
C ALA A 559 9.96 -39.96 20.86
N LEU A 560 9.05 -40.52 20.05
CA LEU A 560 7.96 -39.78 19.43
C LEU A 560 6.65 -39.76 20.25
N GLY A 561 6.57 -40.49 21.37
CA GLY A 561 5.33 -40.64 22.13
C GLY A 561 4.22 -41.38 21.36
N VAL A 562 4.58 -42.26 20.41
CA VAL A 562 3.64 -42.96 19.52
C VAL A 562 3.52 -44.44 19.91
N ALA A 563 2.27 -44.91 20.04
CA ALA A 563 1.96 -46.31 20.33
C ALA A 563 2.47 -47.23 19.21
N LEU A 564 3.13 -48.34 19.59
CA LEU A 564 3.76 -49.24 18.64
C LEU A 564 2.72 -50.17 17.96
N PRO A 565 2.67 -50.22 16.62
CA PRO A 565 1.86 -51.20 15.88
C PRO A 565 2.49 -52.59 15.95
N GLU A 566 1.71 -53.64 15.66
CA GLU A 566 2.24 -55.00 15.51
C GLU A 566 3.16 -55.09 14.28
N LEU A 567 4.39 -55.59 14.42
CA LEU A 567 5.30 -55.75 13.29
C LEU A 567 5.14 -57.15 12.65
N TYR A 568 4.98 -57.18 11.33
CA TYR A 568 5.09 -58.39 10.50
C TYR A 568 6.23 -58.23 9.49
N VAL A 569 7.01 -59.30 9.29
CA VAL A 569 8.14 -59.33 8.35
C VAL A 569 7.90 -60.46 7.35
N VAL A 570 7.63 -60.11 6.10
CA VAL A 570 7.32 -61.05 5.01
C VAL A 570 8.39 -60.96 3.92
N PRO A 571 8.61 -61.99 3.09
CA PRO A 571 9.65 -61.96 2.05
C PRO A 571 9.46 -60.77 1.09
N ASN A 572 8.36 -60.78 0.34
CA ASN A 572 8.09 -59.82 -0.73
C ASN A 572 6.98 -58.84 -0.29
N GLN A 573 7.34 -57.61 0.08
CA GLN A 573 6.39 -56.53 0.36
C GLN A 573 6.76 -55.28 -0.46
N PRO A 574 5.97 -54.89 -1.49
CA PRO A 574 6.15 -53.60 -2.16
C PRO A 574 5.91 -52.44 -1.18
N GLY A 575 6.62 -51.33 -1.38
CA GLY A 575 6.61 -50.17 -0.48
C GLY A 575 7.57 -50.27 0.71
N GLY A 576 8.21 -51.43 0.93
CA GLY A 576 9.30 -51.59 1.90
C GLY A 576 8.85 -51.74 3.35
N LEU A 577 8.30 -50.68 3.94
CA LEU A 577 7.62 -50.70 5.24
C LEU A 577 6.29 -49.94 5.11
N ILE A 578 5.17 -50.63 5.33
CA ILE A 578 3.83 -50.08 5.11
C ILE A 578 2.89 -50.28 6.30
N ILE A 579 1.83 -49.48 6.38
CA ILE A 579 0.70 -49.69 7.30
C ILE A 579 -0.22 -50.76 6.70
N ALA A 580 -0.56 -51.80 7.47
CA ALA A 580 -1.28 -52.98 6.98
C ALA A 580 -2.80 -52.76 6.76
N GLY A 581 -3.35 -51.64 7.25
CA GLY A 581 -4.80 -51.40 7.26
C GLY A 581 -5.56 -52.40 8.14
N THR A 582 -5.02 -52.72 9.33
CA THR A 582 -5.57 -53.76 10.22
C THR A 582 -6.00 -53.26 11.58
N GLU A 583 -6.86 -54.04 12.23
CA GLU A 583 -7.18 -53.95 13.65
C GLU A 583 -6.86 -55.30 14.35
N PRO A 584 -5.98 -55.34 15.37
CA PRO A 584 -5.15 -54.22 15.86
C PRO A 584 -4.20 -53.69 14.79
N ALA A 585 -3.80 -52.42 14.96
CA ALA A 585 -2.91 -51.72 14.05
C ALA A 585 -1.58 -52.46 13.84
N ALA A 586 -1.31 -52.88 12.59
CA ALA A 586 -0.08 -53.58 12.22
C ALA A 586 0.68 -52.88 11.09
N SER A 587 1.98 -53.16 11.02
CA SER A 587 2.92 -52.74 9.99
C SER A 587 3.53 -53.95 9.29
N VAL A 588 3.78 -53.86 7.99
CA VAL A 588 4.40 -54.94 7.20
C VAL A 588 5.72 -54.45 6.61
N ALA A 589 6.80 -55.18 6.89
CA ALA A 589 8.12 -54.96 6.32
C ALA A 589 8.49 -56.07 5.33
N GLY A 590 9.06 -55.70 4.18
CA GLY A 590 9.65 -56.63 3.22
C GLY A 590 11.09 -56.98 3.60
N GLN A 591 11.44 -58.27 3.59
CA GLN A 591 12.80 -58.72 3.92
C GLN A 591 13.87 -58.07 3.02
N ASP A 592 13.59 -57.99 1.71
CA ASP A 592 14.49 -57.39 0.72
C ASP A 592 14.74 -55.89 0.97
N PHE A 593 13.74 -55.16 1.47
CA PHE A 593 13.88 -53.72 1.78
C PHE A 593 14.76 -53.47 3.01
N LEU A 594 14.73 -54.39 3.98
CA LEU A 594 15.57 -54.33 5.18
C LEU A 594 17.02 -54.74 4.91
N ALA A 595 17.30 -55.38 3.77
CA ALA A 595 18.66 -55.69 3.37
C ALA A 595 19.48 -54.40 3.11
N GLY A 596 20.69 -54.37 3.65
CA GLY A 596 21.62 -53.25 3.46
C GLY A 596 21.16 -51.90 4.03
N LEU A 597 20.19 -51.86 4.95
CA LEU A 597 19.92 -50.66 5.77
C LEU A 597 20.80 -50.67 7.02
N ASN A 598 21.53 -49.57 7.25
CA ASN A 598 22.33 -49.40 8.45
C ASN A 598 21.49 -48.92 9.66
N PRO A 599 22.00 -49.00 10.91
CA PRO A 599 21.25 -48.62 12.10
C PRO A 599 20.73 -47.19 12.15
N VAL A 600 21.33 -46.23 11.45
CA VAL A 600 20.90 -44.81 11.37
C VAL A 600 19.81 -44.64 10.32
N GLU A 601 19.95 -45.29 9.16
CA GLU A 601 18.92 -45.35 8.12
C GLU A 601 17.63 -45.98 8.63
N LEU A 602 17.73 -47.03 9.47
CA LEU A 602 16.57 -47.63 10.13
C LEU A 602 15.86 -46.69 11.11
N ARG A 603 16.54 -45.69 11.70
CA ARG A 603 15.87 -44.64 12.50
C ARG A 603 15.04 -43.71 11.62
N PHE A 604 15.54 -43.35 10.44
CA PHE A 604 14.79 -42.55 9.47
C PHE A 604 13.50 -43.28 9.05
N VAL A 605 13.64 -44.55 8.65
CA VAL A 605 12.52 -45.43 8.31
C VAL A 605 11.51 -45.50 9.46
N ALA A 606 11.97 -45.75 10.69
CA ALA A 606 11.10 -45.88 11.86
C ALA A 606 10.41 -44.57 12.24
N GLY A 607 11.10 -43.43 12.17
CA GLY A 607 10.55 -42.11 12.50
C GLY A 607 9.44 -41.68 11.54
N ARG A 608 9.70 -41.73 10.23
CA ARG A 608 8.69 -41.42 9.21
C ARG A 608 7.49 -42.36 9.27
N HIS A 609 7.74 -43.65 9.49
CA HIS A 609 6.67 -44.65 9.57
C HIS A 609 5.80 -44.52 10.82
N LEU A 610 6.36 -44.16 11.99
CA LEU A 610 5.55 -43.93 13.18
C LEU A 610 4.82 -42.58 13.18
N ALA A 611 5.32 -41.56 12.48
CA ALA A 611 4.57 -40.32 12.23
C ALA A 611 3.24 -40.55 11.50
N ALA A 612 3.13 -41.61 10.69
CA ALA A 612 1.90 -42.02 10.02
C ALA A 612 0.84 -42.65 10.96
N TYR A 613 1.22 -43.05 12.18
CA TYR A 613 0.30 -43.56 13.21
C TYR A 613 -0.25 -42.49 14.18
N ARG A 614 0.10 -41.21 13.96
CA ARG A 614 -0.62 -40.08 14.57
C ARG A 614 -2.12 -40.18 14.25
N ARG A 615 -2.99 -39.88 15.21
CA ARG A 615 -4.46 -40.07 15.12
C ARG A 615 -5.09 -39.25 13.99
N GLU A 616 -4.52 -38.08 13.73
CA GLU A 616 -4.82 -37.17 12.63
C GLU A 616 -4.37 -37.72 11.25
N HIS A 617 -3.23 -38.41 11.18
CA HIS A 617 -2.65 -38.89 9.91
C HIS A 617 -3.14 -40.29 9.50
N VAL A 618 -3.33 -41.19 10.47
CA VAL A 618 -3.56 -42.62 10.24
C VAL A 618 -4.79 -42.91 9.38
N VAL A 619 -5.78 -42.01 9.37
CA VAL A 619 -6.96 -42.09 8.50
C VAL A 619 -6.57 -42.10 7.02
N ALA A 620 -5.62 -41.27 6.60
CA ALA A 620 -5.17 -41.21 5.22
C ALA A 620 -4.44 -42.50 4.81
N TYR A 621 -3.54 -43.01 5.65
CA TYR A 621 -2.81 -44.25 5.38
C TYR A 621 -3.72 -45.49 5.40
N LEU A 622 -4.72 -45.53 6.29
CA LEU A 622 -5.75 -46.57 6.31
C LEU A 622 -6.62 -46.55 5.05
N LEU A 623 -7.06 -45.37 4.61
CA LEU A 623 -7.83 -45.21 3.37
C LEU A 623 -6.99 -45.52 2.12
N ALA A 624 -5.69 -45.26 2.13
CA ALA A 624 -4.78 -45.67 1.06
C ALA A 624 -4.62 -47.19 1.00
N ALA A 625 -4.43 -47.86 2.15
CA ALA A 625 -4.36 -49.32 2.22
C ALA A 625 -5.69 -49.97 1.77
N ALA A 626 -6.83 -49.40 2.16
CA ALA A 626 -8.15 -49.84 1.71
C ALA A 626 -8.38 -49.62 0.21
N ALA A 627 -8.02 -48.45 -0.32
CA ALA A 627 -8.12 -48.15 -1.74
C ALA A 627 -7.29 -49.13 -2.59
N ALA A 628 -6.05 -49.43 -2.17
CA ALA A 628 -5.21 -50.43 -2.81
C ALA A 628 -5.83 -51.85 -2.73
N ALA A 629 -6.41 -52.24 -1.58
CA ALA A 629 -7.04 -53.54 -1.40
C ALA A 629 -8.37 -53.73 -2.15
N GLU A 630 -9.02 -52.64 -2.57
CA GLU A 630 -10.26 -52.65 -3.37
C GLU A 630 -10.04 -52.20 -4.84
N GLY A 631 -8.82 -51.86 -5.25
CA GLY A 631 -8.52 -51.38 -6.60
C GLY A 631 -9.08 -49.99 -6.93
N ARG A 632 -9.32 -49.15 -5.91
CA ARG A 632 -9.87 -47.79 -6.05
C ARG A 632 -8.79 -46.71 -6.09
N ALA A 633 -9.13 -45.53 -6.60
CA ALA A 633 -8.31 -44.34 -6.49
C ALA A 633 -8.36 -43.76 -5.07
N PHE A 634 -7.20 -43.58 -4.43
CA PHE A 634 -7.07 -43.09 -3.05
C PHE A 634 -7.60 -41.65 -2.86
N GLY A 635 -7.20 -40.71 -3.73
CA GLY A 635 -7.57 -39.29 -3.61
C GLY A 635 -9.09 -39.04 -3.54
N PRO A 636 -9.89 -39.56 -4.50
CA PRO A 636 -11.35 -39.48 -4.44
C PRO A 636 -11.97 -40.14 -3.20
N LEU A 637 -11.41 -41.26 -2.72
CA LEU A 637 -11.90 -41.93 -1.52
C LEU A 637 -11.67 -41.08 -0.25
N LEU A 638 -10.50 -40.44 -0.15
CA LEU A 638 -10.20 -39.53 0.96
C LEU A 638 -11.07 -38.26 0.91
N ALA A 639 -11.30 -37.69 -0.28
CA ALA A 639 -12.22 -36.56 -0.45
C ALA A 639 -13.66 -36.92 -0.03
N ALA A 640 -14.17 -38.08 -0.46
CA ALA A 640 -15.48 -38.57 -0.07
C ALA A 640 -15.59 -38.84 1.44
N TRP A 641 -14.50 -39.25 2.10
CA TRP A 641 -14.46 -39.39 3.57
C TRP A 641 -14.54 -38.03 4.29
N VAL A 642 -13.79 -37.02 3.82
CA VAL A 642 -13.81 -35.67 4.40
C VAL A 642 -15.18 -35.00 4.18
N GLU A 643 -15.79 -35.14 3.00
CA GLU A 643 -17.15 -34.67 2.74
C GLU A 643 -18.19 -35.34 3.64
N ALA A 644 -18.07 -36.65 3.86
CA ALA A 644 -18.95 -37.40 4.75
C ALA A 644 -18.79 -36.96 6.21
N ALA A 645 -17.56 -36.73 6.67
CA ALA A 645 -17.26 -36.22 7.99
C ALA A 645 -17.82 -34.80 8.21
N LEU A 646 -17.63 -33.90 7.24
CA LEU A 646 -18.20 -32.54 7.27
C LEU A 646 -19.72 -32.56 7.36
N ALA A 647 -20.39 -33.43 6.60
CA ALA A 647 -21.85 -33.56 6.63
C ALA A 647 -22.38 -34.10 7.98
N VAL A 648 -21.64 -35.00 8.66
CA VAL A 648 -21.99 -35.47 10.02
C VAL A 648 -21.73 -34.38 11.08
N GLY A 649 -20.72 -33.53 10.87
CA GLY A 649 -20.45 -32.35 11.72
C GLY A 649 -21.40 -31.16 11.48
N ALA A 650 -22.11 -31.11 10.35
CA ALA A 650 -22.92 -29.97 9.93
C ALA A 650 -24.19 -29.78 10.77
N SER A 651 -24.32 -28.59 11.38
CA SER A 651 -25.49 -28.19 12.17
C SER A 651 -26.68 -27.78 11.28
N GLY A 652 -27.26 -28.74 10.55
CA GLY A 652 -28.40 -28.45 9.67
C GLY A 652 -28.98 -29.61 8.85
N GLY A 653 -28.43 -30.83 8.93
CA GLY A 653 -28.97 -31.97 8.18
C GLY A 653 -28.77 -31.90 6.66
N VAL A 654 -27.69 -31.25 6.21
CA VAL A 654 -27.31 -31.17 4.79
C VAL A 654 -26.94 -32.57 4.28
N GLU A 655 -27.87 -33.27 3.62
CA GLU A 655 -27.57 -34.55 2.96
C GLU A 655 -26.55 -34.32 1.82
N PRO A 656 -25.41 -35.06 1.79
CA PRO A 656 -24.50 -35.02 0.65
C PRO A 656 -25.20 -35.43 -0.66
N GLY A 657 -24.96 -34.71 -1.76
CA GLY A 657 -25.55 -35.08 -3.05
C GLY A 657 -25.15 -36.49 -3.51
N ALA A 658 -23.85 -36.78 -3.45
CA ALA A 658 -23.28 -38.05 -3.87
C ALA A 658 -23.75 -39.24 -3.00
N PRO A 659 -24.15 -40.39 -3.61
CA PRO A 659 -24.66 -41.53 -2.87
C PRO A 659 -23.58 -42.24 -2.04
N GLU A 660 -22.33 -42.27 -2.51
CA GLU A 660 -21.20 -42.83 -1.77
C GLU A 660 -20.92 -42.04 -0.49
N VAL A 661 -20.86 -40.70 -0.59
CA VAL A 661 -20.66 -39.80 0.55
C VAL A 661 -21.80 -39.93 1.57
N ARG A 662 -23.06 -40.07 1.12
CA ARG A 662 -24.19 -40.39 2.02
C ARG A 662 -24.05 -41.74 2.72
N SER A 663 -23.51 -42.74 2.05
CA SER A 663 -23.26 -44.05 2.66
C SER A 663 -22.14 -43.99 3.71
N LEU A 664 -21.08 -43.21 3.45
CA LEU A 664 -19.98 -42.98 4.38
C LEU A 664 -20.45 -42.15 5.60
N ALA A 665 -21.22 -41.08 5.39
CA ALA A 665 -21.75 -40.25 6.47
C ALA A 665 -22.59 -41.08 7.47
N LYS A 666 -23.46 -41.97 6.95
CA LYS A 666 -24.24 -42.89 7.79
C LYS A 666 -23.38 -43.91 8.55
N ARG A 667 -22.27 -44.38 7.97
CA ARG A 667 -21.30 -45.25 8.68
C ARG A 667 -20.54 -44.50 9.78
N ILE A 668 -20.09 -43.28 9.50
CA ILE A 668 -19.39 -42.41 10.47
C ILE A 668 -20.32 -42.12 11.66
N GLN A 669 -21.53 -41.62 11.38
CA GLN A 669 -22.53 -41.28 12.41
C GLN A 669 -22.94 -42.46 13.29
N ALA A 670 -22.96 -43.69 12.74
CA ALA A 670 -23.31 -44.90 13.50
C ALA A 670 -22.20 -45.43 14.44
N VAL A 671 -20.97 -44.89 14.37
CA VAL A 671 -19.81 -45.38 15.13
C VAL A 671 -19.26 -44.38 16.15
N LEU A 672 -19.28 -43.08 15.83
CA LEU A 672 -18.70 -42.03 16.68
C LEU A 672 -19.31 -42.01 18.09
N GLN A 673 -18.45 -41.88 19.09
CA GLN A 673 -18.89 -41.64 20.46
C GLN A 673 -19.35 -40.16 20.64
N PRO A 674 -20.17 -39.82 21.65
CA PRO A 674 -20.69 -38.46 21.81
C PRO A 674 -19.61 -37.36 21.79
N LEU A 675 -18.50 -37.58 22.51
CA LEU A 675 -17.36 -36.67 22.53
C LEU A 675 -16.66 -36.55 21.15
N GLU A 676 -16.54 -37.66 20.40
CA GLU A 676 -15.95 -37.63 19.06
C GLU A 676 -16.84 -36.90 18.05
N LEU A 677 -18.16 -36.99 18.22
CA LEU A 677 -19.15 -36.24 17.45
C LEU A 677 -19.16 -34.75 17.80
N GLU A 678 -18.94 -34.37 19.07
CA GLU A 678 -18.76 -32.99 19.49
C GLU A 678 -17.50 -32.36 18.91
N LEU A 679 -16.35 -33.06 19.00
CA LEU A 679 -15.09 -32.65 18.36
C LEU A 679 -15.23 -32.51 16.84
N LEU A 680 -15.91 -33.46 16.17
CA LEU A 680 -16.19 -33.39 14.74
C LEU A 680 -17.06 -32.17 14.38
N ARG A 681 -18.12 -31.89 15.15
CA ARG A 681 -18.95 -30.69 14.97
C ARG A 681 -18.18 -29.40 15.21
N GLU A 682 -17.16 -29.41 16.04
CA GLU A 682 -16.29 -28.24 16.27
C GLU A 682 -15.35 -27.99 15.10
N ALA A 683 -14.59 -29.02 14.66
CA ALA A 683 -13.71 -28.91 13.51
C ALA A 683 -14.48 -28.59 12.21
N ALA A 684 -15.62 -29.25 11.97
CA ALA A 684 -16.46 -28.99 10.79
C ALA A 684 -17.01 -27.56 10.73
N ARG A 685 -17.21 -26.87 11.87
CA ARG A 685 -17.63 -25.47 11.91
C ARG A 685 -16.53 -24.48 11.47
N ARG A 686 -15.25 -24.89 11.47
CA ARG A 686 -14.12 -24.08 10.98
C ARG A 686 -13.79 -24.32 9.51
N ILE A 687 -14.28 -25.41 8.93
CA ILE A 687 -13.95 -25.83 7.55
C ILE A 687 -15.07 -25.39 6.59
N ALA A 688 -14.79 -24.36 5.78
CA ALA A 688 -15.70 -23.84 4.76
C ALA A 688 -15.97 -24.82 3.58
N GLY A 689 -15.27 -25.95 3.51
CA GLY A 689 -15.46 -27.01 2.52
C GLY A 689 -14.25 -27.95 2.42
N PRO A 690 -14.42 -29.14 1.79
CA PRO A 690 -13.37 -30.16 1.71
C PRO A 690 -12.16 -29.71 0.86
N GLY A 691 -12.44 -29.03 -0.27
CA GLY A 691 -11.46 -28.44 -1.20
C GLY A 691 -10.36 -29.40 -1.68
N ALA A 692 -10.47 -29.94 -2.90
CA ALA A 692 -9.47 -30.88 -3.42
C ALA A 692 -8.01 -30.36 -3.34
N GLY A 693 -7.79 -29.05 -3.52
CA GLY A 693 -6.49 -28.40 -3.31
C GLY A 693 -6.04 -28.33 -1.84
N ARG A 694 -6.97 -28.07 -0.91
CA ARG A 694 -6.75 -28.05 0.56
C ARG A 694 -6.33 -29.45 1.04
N LEU A 695 -7.07 -30.48 0.63
CA LEU A 695 -6.76 -31.87 0.92
C LEU A 695 -5.41 -32.33 0.33
N ALA A 696 -5.11 -31.91 -0.91
CA ALA A 696 -3.82 -32.22 -1.54
C ALA A 696 -2.64 -31.48 -0.88
N ALA A 697 -2.86 -30.28 -0.33
CA ALA A 697 -1.85 -29.57 0.47
C ALA A 697 -1.60 -30.28 1.81
N TRP A 698 -2.66 -30.60 2.54
CA TRP A 698 -2.59 -31.36 3.79
C TRP A 698 -1.85 -32.70 3.61
N LEU A 699 -2.14 -33.46 2.55
CA LEU A 699 -1.43 -34.72 2.26
C LEU A 699 0.09 -34.52 2.07
N ARG A 700 0.52 -33.43 1.41
CA ARG A 700 1.95 -33.10 1.27
C ARG A 700 2.56 -32.72 2.61
N ALA A 701 1.86 -31.89 3.39
CA ALA A 701 2.32 -31.47 4.70
C ALA A 701 2.51 -32.66 5.65
N VAL A 702 1.58 -33.62 5.69
CA VAL A 702 1.69 -34.86 6.47
C VAL A 702 2.88 -35.74 6.04
N ASP A 703 3.13 -35.86 4.73
CA ASP A 703 4.25 -36.64 4.22
C ASP A 703 5.61 -36.00 4.57
N LEU A 704 5.69 -34.67 4.51
CA LEU A 704 6.84 -33.87 4.95
C LEU A 704 7.02 -33.92 6.48
N THR A 705 5.94 -33.83 7.27
CA THR A 705 5.93 -34.11 8.72
C THR A 705 6.54 -35.50 9.00
N GLY A 706 6.26 -36.49 8.14
CA GLY A 706 6.90 -37.80 8.17
C GLY A 706 8.40 -37.77 7.90
N ASP A 707 8.84 -37.15 6.80
CA ASP A 707 10.29 -37.01 6.49
C ASP A 707 11.04 -36.26 7.61
N ARG A 708 10.44 -35.21 8.20
CA ARG A 708 10.97 -34.47 9.36
C ARG A 708 11.16 -35.36 10.59
N ALA A 709 10.16 -36.19 10.92
CA ALA A 709 10.28 -37.15 12.01
C ALA A 709 11.36 -38.20 11.74
N GLY A 710 11.54 -38.60 10.47
CA GLY A 710 12.67 -39.40 10.03
C GLY A 710 14.02 -38.73 10.28
N LEU A 711 14.17 -37.45 9.89
CA LEU A 711 15.39 -36.66 10.10
C LEU A 711 15.71 -36.48 11.59
N LEU A 712 14.71 -36.17 12.42
CA LEU A 712 14.89 -35.99 13.87
C LEU A 712 15.47 -37.23 14.54
N LEU A 713 15.00 -38.42 14.17
CA LEU A 713 15.47 -39.67 14.78
C LEU A 713 16.75 -40.21 14.16
N CYS A 714 16.99 -40.04 12.86
CA CYS A 714 18.29 -40.41 12.27
C CYS A 714 19.41 -39.47 12.77
N GLY A 715 19.09 -38.18 12.91
CA GLY A 715 20.00 -37.14 13.38
C GLY A 715 21.11 -36.78 12.38
N ASP A 716 21.04 -37.26 11.13
CA ASP A 716 22.04 -37.09 10.07
C ASP A 716 21.33 -36.67 8.77
N LEU A 717 21.43 -35.39 8.41
CA LEU A 717 20.76 -34.78 7.27
C LEU A 717 21.19 -35.37 5.92
N PRO A 718 22.50 -35.52 5.61
CA PRO A 718 22.92 -36.29 4.44
C PRO A 718 22.34 -37.71 4.35
N THR A 719 22.19 -38.41 5.48
CA THR A 719 21.57 -39.75 5.49
C THR A 719 20.06 -39.71 5.30
N ALA A 720 19.36 -38.72 5.86
CA ALA A 720 17.93 -38.51 5.60
C ALA A 720 17.65 -38.25 4.12
N VAL A 721 18.41 -37.34 3.48
CA VAL A 721 18.22 -37.01 2.05
C VAL A 721 18.48 -38.22 1.14
N ARG A 722 19.52 -39.03 1.40
CA ARG A 722 19.74 -40.29 0.66
C ARG A 722 18.61 -41.31 0.86
N MET A 723 17.92 -41.29 2.00
CA MET A 723 16.79 -42.19 2.27
C MET A 723 15.50 -41.80 1.56
N LEU A 724 15.33 -40.55 1.13
CA LEU A 724 14.16 -40.10 0.35
C LEU A 724 13.99 -40.94 -0.92
N ALA A 725 15.08 -41.15 -1.66
CA ALA A 725 15.10 -41.96 -2.88
C ALA A 725 14.88 -43.48 -2.64
N ARG A 726 15.05 -43.97 -1.41
CA ARG A 726 14.68 -45.36 -1.01
C ARG A 726 13.25 -45.48 -0.50
N MET A 727 12.56 -44.36 -0.22
CA MET A 727 11.22 -44.34 0.37
C MET A 727 10.35 -43.30 -0.34
N PRO A 728 9.54 -43.69 -1.35
CA PRO A 728 8.79 -42.75 -2.19
C PRO A 728 7.86 -41.83 -1.38
N ALA A 729 7.46 -40.72 -1.98
CA ALA A 729 6.42 -39.86 -1.43
C ALA A 729 5.10 -40.63 -1.30
N PHE A 730 4.41 -40.46 -0.17
CA PHE A 730 3.02 -40.83 0.01
C PHE A 730 2.09 -39.81 -0.66
N ALA A 731 2.49 -38.53 -0.67
CA ALA A 731 1.70 -37.45 -1.26
C ALA A 731 1.86 -37.40 -2.80
N PRO A 732 0.76 -37.46 -3.59
CA PRO A 732 0.83 -37.36 -5.04
C PRO A 732 1.48 -36.04 -5.51
N GLY A 733 2.44 -36.13 -6.43
CA GLY A 733 3.12 -34.98 -7.02
C GLY A 733 4.19 -34.32 -6.13
N LEU A 734 4.48 -34.86 -4.94
CA LEU A 734 5.61 -34.42 -4.13
C LEU A 734 6.91 -35.09 -4.63
N SER A 735 7.91 -34.28 -4.98
CA SER A 735 9.19 -34.75 -5.52
C SER A 735 10.27 -34.84 -4.45
N ASP A 736 11.22 -35.78 -4.62
CA ASP A 736 12.35 -35.96 -3.69
C ASP A 736 13.23 -34.71 -3.57
N ALA A 737 13.30 -33.88 -4.62
CA ALA A 737 13.95 -32.57 -4.56
C ALA A 737 13.25 -31.63 -3.55
N ARG A 738 11.92 -31.51 -3.59
CA ARG A 738 11.17 -30.70 -2.62
C ARG A 738 11.24 -31.26 -1.20
N ARG A 739 11.28 -32.59 -1.06
CA ARG A 739 11.47 -33.27 0.23
C ARG A 739 12.87 -33.00 0.80
N ALA A 740 13.91 -33.02 -0.02
CA ALA A 740 15.27 -32.67 0.38
C ALA A 740 15.40 -31.18 0.76
N ASP A 741 14.73 -30.30 0.02
CA ASP A 741 14.69 -28.86 0.28
C ASP A 741 14.00 -28.54 1.62
N GLU A 742 12.89 -29.21 1.93
CA GLU A 742 12.26 -29.12 3.25
C GLU A 742 13.16 -29.65 4.38
N LEU A 743 13.87 -30.77 4.16
CA LEU A 743 14.80 -31.28 5.17
C LEU A 743 16.02 -30.37 5.40
N LEU A 744 16.48 -29.65 4.36
CA LEU A 744 17.52 -28.62 4.48
C LEU A 744 17.04 -27.43 5.35
N VAL A 745 15.83 -26.94 5.12
CA VAL A 745 15.24 -25.82 5.88
C VAL A 745 14.92 -26.24 7.33
N PHE A 746 14.26 -27.38 7.52
CA PHE A 746 13.93 -27.89 8.84
C PHE A 746 15.19 -28.21 9.65
N GLY A 747 16.19 -28.88 9.03
CA GLY A 747 17.44 -29.26 9.68
C GLY A 747 18.30 -28.10 10.20
N ALA A 748 18.07 -26.87 9.70
CA ALA A 748 18.73 -25.65 10.18
C ALA A 748 17.79 -24.70 10.96
N SER A 749 16.60 -25.18 11.36
CA SER A 749 15.58 -24.38 12.04
C SER A 749 15.63 -24.46 13.57
N ASP A 750 15.23 -23.38 14.22
CA ASP A 750 15.03 -23.31 15.68
C ASP A 750 14.17 -24.45 16.23
N ALA A 751 13.18 -24.91 15.46
CA ALA A 751 12.28 -25.99 15.84
C ALA A 751 13.02 -27.33 15.96
N PHE A 752 13.86 -27.65 14.97
CA PHE A 752 14.71 -28.84 15.01
C PHE A 752 15.72 -28.78 16.16
N PHE A 753 16.29 -27.60 16.43
CA PHE A 753 17.21 -27.38 17.55
C PHE A 753 16.53 -27.54 18.92
N ARG A 754 15.25 -27.14 19.06
CA ARG A 754 14.45 -27.38 20.27
C ARG A 754 14.08 -28.86 20.42
N LEU A 755 13.65 -29.52 19.34
CA LEU A 755 13.33 -30.95 19.33
C LEU A 755 14.55 -31.83 19.69
N ARG A 756 15.74 -31.52 19.15
CA ARG A 756 16.99 -32.24 19.50
C ARG A 756 17.32 -32.11 20.99
N ARG A 757 17.24 -30.90 21.57
CA ARG A 757 17.43 -30.68 23.01
C ARG A 757 16.38 -31.41 23.85
N GLY A 758 15.10 -31.31 23.51
CA GLY A 758 14.00 -31.97 24.23
C GLY A 758 14.11 -33.50 24.27
N LEU A 759 14.69 -34.11 23.23
CA LEU A 759 14.94 -35.56 23.17
C LEU A 759 16.29 -35.99 23.79
N GLY A 760 17.14 -35.07 24.23
CA GLY A 760 18.51 -35.38 24.68
C GLY A 760 19.45 -35.81 23.55
N LEU A 761 19.16 -35.40 22.31
CA LEU A 761 19.93 -35.72 21.10
C LEU A 761 20.90 -34.61 20.69
N ALA A 762 20.85 -33.47 21.37
CA ALA A 762 21.76 -32.34 21.14
C ALA A 762 23.17 -32.65 21.64
N LEU A 763 24.18 -32.09 20.97
CA LEU A 763 25.56 -32.07 21.46
C LEU A 763 25.64 -31.29 22.79
N PRO A 764 26.58 -31.64 23.69
CA PRO A 764 26.85 -30.81 24.86
C PRO A 764 27.29 -29.41 24.44
N GLU A 765 26.74 -28.39 25.12
CA GLU A 765 27.30 -27.04 25.10
C GLU A 765 28.52 -27.01 26.05
N GLU A 766 29.56 -26.24 25.71
CA GLU A 766 30.83 -26.13 26.46
C GLU A 766 30.76 -25.14 27.64
#